data_AF-A0A1Q4FSL6-F1
#
_entry.id   AF-A0A1Q4FSL6-F1
#
_cell.length_a   1.000
_cell.length_b   1.000
_cell.length_c   1.000
_cell.angle_alpha   90.00
_cell.angle_beta   90.00
_cell.angle_gamma   90.00
#
_symmetry.space_group_name_H-M   'P 1'
#
loop_
_entity.id
_entity.type
_entity.pdbx_description
1 polymer ?
#
loop_
_entity_poly.entity_id
_entity_poly.type
_entity_poly.pdbx_seq_one_letter_code
_entity_poly.pdbx_strand_id
1 'polypeptide(L)'
;MNSGRRPHARAFAICSLLAFAALPASAQVALTTLGTAYTQNFDTLPASGTAVWANNTTLPGWYHARTGSGSNLVADTGASNAGNLYSYGASGNTDRALGSVGSGNAAVGSLFWGLRLKNTTGSTITALAIAYTGEQWRNSAATAQSIGFSYAIAPSFSGTLAEFQSTGTAVAALDFTSPVTGGSAAALNGNLAANQQARSVTLSGISLPDGSEILLRWSDPDHAGADHGLAIDNVSVTPQGGGPQPLSLSIADASRLEGDSGTANLTFTVSLSQPAPAGGVGFDIATSNGSATAPSDYVARSLTAQTIPAGASSYTFDVVINGDTQAEPDETFLVSLSNPLNATISRAQATGTIINDDALPLAKIHDVQGSGAATPIAAGVSVTVEGIVTGSYQDSGKLSGFFLQEEDADADADPNTSEGIFVFCGTCATAVGEGQRVRATGTVSEFFGATQITASTPASVVVTDAGNNLAAITPAAISLPVAGDVDAFYEARESMLVRFVDPLFVSEYFELARYGQIELYAGNRPRQFTEDNVPSAAGYAAYQLELARRRVVLDDENNVENWPLTQAEGRQLLFHPQAHGGFSAGVQGEDFFRGGDRVDDLTGVLHWSFAGVTGTDAWRIRPTRAAPATFTPVNLRNATAPAVGGSIRAASVNLLNYFTTIDTTASTSSGPCGPTGGQDCRGADSVVELDRQRERTSIVLCGLNADVVGLVELENAATATPINDLLGAVNARCADGHPYVAADTTPALGSDAIRVQLIYRSGVLAAVGSALKDTNAIHDRPPLAQTFDVIGAANAARGQRFTAVVNHFKSKRCSSATGADLDSGDGQGCYASRRTQQATRLLSWIAGTVVTAANDPDVLLLGDYNAYARETPITTLTAAGYVDLLAVLGGPQAYSYLFDGQLGHLDYTLASPTLATQVRGVAPWHINADELPQFDYNDDVRDTGEAAYEEEPNGSLLTPPRTLLQQQSPFRASDHDPVLIGLFDSDLIFRDGFQ
;
A
#
# COMPACT_ATOMS: atom_id res chain seq x y z
N MET A 1 26.77 9.19 48.01
CA MET A 1 27.02 10.63 47.82
C MET A 1 25.65 11.28 47.66
N ASN A 2 25.10 11.81 48.77
CA ASN A 2 25.05 13.26 49.07
C ASN A 2 24.36 14.05 47.94
N SER A 3 23.31 14.86 48.15
CA SER A 3 22.70 15.43 49.36
C SER A 3 21.51 16.29 48.88
N GLY A 4 20.32 16.24 49.48
CA GLY A 4 19.87 17.21 50.51
C GLY A 4 19.20 18.45 49.87
N ARG A 5 18.09 19.03 50.35
CA ARG A 5 17.55 19.15 51.70
C ARG A 5 16.07 19.59 51.68
N ARG A 6 15.33 19.19 52.71
CA ARG A 6 14.08 19.81 53.22
C ARG A 6 14.37 21.18 53.87
N PRO A 7 13.35 21.95 54.32
CA PRO A 7 12.88 21.81 55.72
C PRO A 7 11.34 21.91 55.88
N HIS A 8 10.71 21.06 56.70
CA HIS A 8 10.09 21.36 58.02
C HIS A 8 8.89 22.35 57.96
N ALA A 9 7.73 22.13 58.61
CA ALA A 9 7.54 21.55 59.93
C ALA A 9 6.05 21.28 60.27
N ARG A 10 5.86 20.35 61.23
CA ARG A 10 4.77 20.25 62.24
C ARG A 10 3.37 19.85 61.75
N ALA A 11 2.50 19.22 62.54
CA ALA A 11 2.52 18.28 63.67
C ALA A 11 1.03 18.09 64.06
N PHE A 12 0.75 17.00 64.78
CA PHE A 12 -0.47 16.70 65.55
C PHE A 12 -1.68 16.05 64.84
N ALA A 13 -1.93 14.83 65.31
CA ALA A 13 -3.20 14.12 65.26
C ALA A 13 -4.23 14.78 66.19
N ILE A 14 -5.52 14.68 65.85
CA ILE A 14 -6.68 14.55 66.76
C ILE A 14 -7.91 14.09 65.93
N CYS A 15 -8.62 13.10 66.45
CA CYS A 15 -9.93 12.63 65.99
C CYS A 15 -10.95 13.78 65.85
N SER A 16 -11.77 13.76 64.81
CA SER A 16 -13.08 14.45 64.79
C SER A 16 -14.02 13.81 63.76
N LEU A 17 -15.28 13.67 64.17
CA LEU A 17 -16.42 13.12 63.43
C LEU A 17 -16.48 13.56 61.96
N LEU A 18 -16.52 12.60 61.03
CA LEU A 18 -17.00 12.84 59.67
C LEU A 18 -18.53 12.80 59.69
N ALA A 19 -19.13 13.99 59.87
CA ALA A 19 -20.48 14.26 59.43
C ALA A 19 -20.55 14.02 57.92
N PHE A 20 -21.50 13.19 57.48
CA PHE A 20 -21.91 13.12 56.08
C PHE A 20 -22.46 14.49 55.67
N ALA A 21 -21.60 15.35 55.15
CA ALA A 21 -22.05 16.45 54.31
C ALA A 21 -22.44 15.82 52.97
N ALA A 22 -23.75 15.56 52.80
CA ALA A 22 -24.31 15.31 51.49
C ALA A 22 -23.89 16.47 50.59
N LEU A 23 -23.07 16.17 49.58
CA LEU A 23 -22.86 17.06 48.44
C LEU A 23 -24.25 17.46 47.91
N PRO A 24 -24.50 18.73 47.57
CA PRO A 24 -25.77 19.10 46.97
C PRO A 24 -25.89 18.33 45.66
N ALA A 25 -26.87 17.42 45.59
CA ALA A 25 -27.29 16.82 44.34
C ALA A 25 -27.79 17.96 43.44
N SER A 26 -26.98 18.36 42.47
CA SER A 26 -27.28 19.44 41.53
C SER A 26 -28.53 19.09 40.73
N ALA A 27 -29.60 19.84 40.96
CA ALA A 27 -30.96 19.50 40.55
C ALA A 27 -31.18 19.67 39.03
N GLN A 28 -31.71 18.62 38.39
CA GLN A 28 -32.54 18.68 37.19
C GLN A 28 -33.74 19.64 37.35
N VAL A 29 -34.28 20.18 36.25
CA VAL A 29 -35.46 21.05 36.32
C VAL A 29 -36.69 20.22 36.69
N ALA A 30 -37.25 20.48 37.87
CA ALA A 30 -38.41 19.77 38.37
C ALA A 30 -39.72 20.42 37.88
N LEU A 31 -40.58 19.62 37.27
CA LEU A 31 -41.97 19.94 36.98
C LEU A 31 -42.78 19.66 38.25
N THR A 32 -43.08 20.71 39.00
CA THR A 32 -43.66 20.61 40.36
C THR A 32 -45.18 20.70 40.38
N THR A 33 -45.80 21.33 39.38
CA THR A 33 -47.25 21.57 39.35
C THR A 33 -47.80 21.39 37.94
N LEU A 34 -48.86 20.59 37.79
CA LEU A 34 -49.60 20.48 36.53
C LEU A 34 -50.18 21.84 36.11
N GLY A 35 -50.19 22.12 34.81
CA GLY A 35 -50.63 23.38 34.23
C GLY A 35 -49.67 24.56 34.39
N THR A 36 -48.53 24.38 35.08
CA THR A 36 -47.53 25.44 35.28
C THR A 36 -46.33 25.21 34.35
N ALA A 37 -46.08 26.15 33.44
CA ALA A 37 -44.99 26.05 32.48
C ALA A 37 -43.61 26.20 33.13
N TYR A 38 -42.67 25.34 32.74
CA TYR A 38 -41.25 25.69 32.74
C TYR A 38 -40.98 26.60 31.53
N THR A 39 -40.28 27.71 31.73
CA THR A 39 -39.93 28.63 30.65
C THR A 39 -38.43 28.92 30.63
N GLN A 40 -37.85 29.00 29.44
CA GLN A 40 -36.47 29.41 29.20
C GLN A 40 -36.43 30.33 27.97
N ASN A 41 -35.93 31.55 28.16
CA ASN A 41 -35.77 32.56 27.11
C ASN A 41 -34.29 32.84 26.78
N PHE A 42 -33.35 32.11 27.39
CA PHE A 42 -31.91 32.18 27.11
C PHE A 42 -31.21 33.55 27.28
N ASP A 43 -31.90 34.62 27.69
CA ASP A 43 -31.37 35.97 27.90
C ASP A 43 -30.19 36.06 28.89
N THR A 44 -29.95 35.00 29.65
CA THR A 44 -28.81 34.87 30.57
C THR A 44 -27.53 34.38 29.89
N LEU A 45 -27.60 33.95 28.63
CA LEU A 45 -26.44 33.56 27.84
C LEU A 45 -25.55 34.78 27.53
N PRO A 46 -24.24 34.58 27.27
CA PRO A 46 -23.33 35.68 26.99
C PRO A 46 -23.79 36.51 25.77
N ALA A 47 -23.85 37.84 25.92
CA ALA A 47 -24.13 38.78 24.83
C ALA A 47 -22.86 39.26 24.10
N SER A 48 -21.67 38.85 24.55
CA SER A 48 -20.38 39.12 23.91
C SER A 48 -19.33 38.05 24.27
N GLY A 49 -18.31 37.90 23.43
CA GLY A 49 -17.18 37.00 23.67
C GLY A 49 -17.50 35.51 23.50
N THR A 50 -16.62 34.67 24.05
CA THR A 50 -16.75 33.21 24.02
C THR A 50 -16.75 32.69 25.46
N ALA A 51 -17.75 31.89 25.80
CA ALA A 51 -17.82 31.14 27.05
C ALA A 51 -17.59 29.65 26.79
N VAL A 52 -17.36 28.88 27.85
CA VAL A 52 -17.34 27.41 27.78
C VAL A 52 -18.69 26.89 28.25
N TRP A 53 -19.34 26.08 27.42
CA TRP A 53 -20.54 25.36 27.79
C TRP A 53 -20.21 24.22 28.74
N ALA A 54 -20.91 24.18 29.87
CA ALA A 54 -20.87 23.11 30.83
C ALA A 54 -22.29 22.61 31.08
N ASN A 55 -22.52 21.34 30.79
CA ASN A 55 -23.82 20.69 30.94
C ASN A 55 -24.37 20.88 32.36
N ASN A 56 -25.66 21.22 32.43
CA ASN A 56 -26.40 21.52 33.67
C ASN A 56 -25.84 22.68 34.51
N THR A 57 -24.82 23.39 34.03
CA THR A 57 -24.11 24.44 34.78
C THR A 57 -24.24 25.78 34.09
N THR A 58 -24.05 25.84 32.76
CA THR A 58 -24.30 27.04 31.98
C THR A 58 -25.77 27.44 32.03
N LEU A 59 -26.67 26.46 31.91
CA LEU A 59 -28.10 26.61 32.12
C LEU A 59 -28.64 25.37 32.85
N PRO A 60 -29.37 25.54 33.98
CA PRO A 60 -29.93 24.42 34.71
C PRO A 60 -30.89 23.59 33.85
N GLY A 61 -30.70 22.27 33.84
CA GLY A 61 -31.48 21.33 33.02
C GLY A 61 -31.07 21.21 31.55
N TRP A 62 -30.15 22.05 31.07
CA TRP A 62 -29.73 22.08 29.67
C TRP A 62 -28.39 21.39 29.44
N TYR A 63 -28.32 20.67 28.33
CA TYR A 63 -27.22 19.80 27.96
C TYR A 63 -26.91 19.96 26.47
N HIS A 64 -25.65 19.72 26.13
CA HIS A 64 -25.14 19.69 24.76
C HIS A 64 -24.32 18.43 24.54
N ALA A 65 -24.39 17.90 23.32
CA ALA A 65 -23.56 16.83 22.81
C ALA A 65 -23.27 17.05 21.30
N ARG A 66 -22.16 16.53 20.78
CA ARG A 66 -21.82 16.60 19.34
C ARG A 66 -21.00 15.39 18.89
N THR A 67 -21.02 15.07 17.59
CA THR A 67 -20.15 14.01 17.01
C THR A 67 -18.70 14.46 16.83
N GLY A 68 -18.45 15.77 16.70
CA GLY A 68 -17.11 16.34 16.70
C GLY A 68 -16.59 16.65 18.12
N SER A 69 -15.82 17.74 18.25
CA SER A 69 -15.14 18.16 19.48
C SER A 69 -15.39 19.63 19.82
N GLY A 70 -15.15 20.00 21.08
CA GLY A 70 -15.31 21.36 21.60
C GLY A 70 -16.59 21.59 22.42
N SER A 71 -16.62 22.71 23.14
CA SER A 71 -17.77 23.12 23.98
C SER A 71 -17.92 24.64 24.06
N ASN A 72 -17.26 25.39 23.18
CA ASN A 72 -17.34 26.85 23.21
C ASN A 72 -18.73 27.33 22.82
N LEU A 73 -19.26 28.30 23.56
CA LEU A 73 -20.48 29.05 23.27
C LEU A 73 -20.09 30.48 22.90
N VAL A 74 -20.25 30.84 21.64
CA VAL A 74 -19.85 32.13 21.10
C VAL A 74 -21.05 33.07 21.01
N ALA A 75 -20.92 34.30 21.50
CA ALA A 75 -21.92 35.34 21.26
C ALA A 75 -21.78 35.86 19.83
N ASP A 76 -22.81 35.68 19.00
CA ASP A 76 -22.79 36.06 17.58
C ASP A 76 -24.09 36.73 17.13
N THR A 77 -24.01 37.51 16.06
CA THR A 77 -25.14 38.24 15.46
C THR A 77 -25.69 37.56 14.19
N GLY A 78 -25.20 36.35 13.86
CA GLY A 78 -25.42 35.70 12.57
C GLY A 78 -24.28 35.88 11.56
N ALA A 79 -23.25 36.65 11.93
CA ALA A 79 -22.16 37.03 11.04
C ALA A 79 -21.17 35.90 10.80
N SER A 80 -20.92 35.06 11.80
CA SER A 80 -19.98 33.94 11.71
C SER A 80 -20.55 32.78 10.88
N ASN A 81 -19.71 32.16 10.05
CA ASN A 81 -19.97 30.86 9.40
C ASN A 81 -19.17 29.71 10.01
N ALA A 82 -18.41 29.95 11.07
CA ALA A 82 -17.62 28.91 11.70
C ALA A 82 -18.54 27.95 12.45
N GLY A 83 -18.27 26.64 12.37
CA GLY A 83 -19.04 25.68 13.14
C GLY A 83 -18.77 25.82 14.63
N ASN A 84 -19.81 26.10 15.42
CA ASN A 84 -19.72 26.29 16.86
C ASN A 84 -21.10 26.27 17.53
N LEU A 85 -21.12 26.34 18.86
CA LEU A 85 -22.33 26.70 19.60
C LEU A 85 -22.43 28.22 19.66
N TYR A 86 -23.66 28.71 19.54
CA TYR A 86 -23.93 30.13 19.49
C TYR A 86 -24.97 30.52 20.53
N SER A 87 -24.63 31.56 21.28
CA SER A 87 -25.60 32.48 21.85
C SER A 87 -25.87 33.48 20.74
N TYR A 88 -27.03 33.46 20.11
CA TYR A 88 -27.38 34.39 19.04
C TYR A 88 -28.17 35.59 19.57
N GLY A 89 -28.03 36.74 18.92
CA GLY A 89 -28.72 37.96 19.31
C GLY A 89 -27.99 39.20 18.79
N ALA A 90 -28.71 40.30 18.58
CA ALA A 90 -28.11 41.56 18.17
C ALA A 90 -26.98 42.00 19.13
N SER A 91 -25.96 42.70 18.61
CA SER A 91 -24.77 43.08 19.38
C SER A 91 -25.14 43.86 20.65
N GLY A 92 -24.78 43.33 21.81
CA GLY A 92 -25.06 43.95 23.11
C GLY A 92 -26.52 43.87 23.57
N ASN A 93 -27.39 43.18 22.83
CA ASN A 93 -28.78 42.92 23.24
C ASN A 93 -28.82 41.75 24.22
N THR A 94 -29.66 41.88 25.25
CA THR A 94 -29.92 40.84 26.24
C THR A 94 -30.85 39.76 25.74
N ASP A 95 -31.62 40.04 24.68
CA ASP A 95 -32.46 39.07 23.98
C ASP A 95 -31.56 38.06 23.23
N ARG A 96 -31.47 36.83 23.75
CA ARG A 96 -30.57 35.78 23.21
C ARG A 96 -31.34 34.53 22.80
N ALA A 97 -30.89 33.87 21.74
CA ALA A 97 -31.35 32.54 21.32
C ALA A 97 -30.22 31.50 21.41
N LEU A 98 -30.56 30.24 21.71
CA LEU A 98 -29.60 29.14 21.80
C LEU A 98 -29.53 28.40 20.46
N GLY A 99 -28.37 28.43 19.79
CA GLY A 99 -28.23 27.86 18.45
C GLY A 99 -26.87 27.29 18.12
N SER A 100 -26.71 26.86 16.87
CA SER A 100 -25.49 26.22 16.37
C SER A 100 -25.31 26.41 14.87
N VAL A 101 -24.10 26.10 14.39
CA VAL A 101 -23.77 25.92 12.96
C VAL A 101 -22.93 24.66 12.85
N GLY A 102 -23.34 23.71 12.01
CA GLY A 102 -22.60 22.50 11.67
C GLY A 102 -21.74 22.67 10.42
N SER A 103 -20.93 23.71 10.28
CA SER A 103 -20.16 23.92 9.03
C SER A 103 -19.24 22.71 8.76
N GLY A 104 -19.30 22.10 7.55
CA GLY A 104 -18.71 20.82 7.09
C GLY A 104 -17.24 20.51 7.39
N ASN A 105 -16.83 20.69 8.64
CA ASN A 105 -15.58 20.35 9.25
C ASN A 105 -15.88 19.27 10.29
N ALA A 106 -15.30 18.09 10.10
CA ALA A 106 -15.44 16.95 11.01
C ALA A 106 -15.12 17.28 12.48
N ALA A 107 -14.36 18.36 12.75
CA ALA A 107 -14.08 18.83 14.10
C ALA A 107 -15.32 19.33 14.85
N VAL A 108 -16.40 19.74 14.18
CA VAL A 108 -17.63 20.24 14.81
C VAL A 108 -18.70 19.14 14.81
N GLY A 109 -18.92 18.51 13.66
CA GLY A 109 -19.88 17.41 13.48
C GLY A 109 -21.33 17.82 13.76
N SER A 110 -22.24 16.83 13.82
CA SER A 110 -23.65 17.05 14.15
C SER A 110 -23.81 17.44 15.62
N LEU A 111 -24.67 18.43 15.89
CA LEU A 111 -24.87 19.04 17.21
C LEU A 111 -26.23 18.69 17.79
N PHE A 112 -26.29 18.55 19.11
CA PHE A 112 -27.51 18.24 19.85
C PHE A 112 -27.66 19.18 21.05
N TRP A 113 -28.87 19.69 21.26
CA TRP A 113 -29.30 20.40 22.46
C TRP A 113 -30.35 19.56 23.19
N GLY A 114 -30.25 19.50 24.52
CA GLY A 114 -31.17 18.71 25.34
C GLY A 114 -31.65 19.44 26.58
N LEU A 115 -32.94 19.29 26.89
CA LEU A 115 -33.57 19.76 28.12
C LEU A 115 -34.07 18.55 28.92
N ARG A 116 -33.54 18.37 30.13
CA ARG A 116 -33.95 17.32 31.07
C ARG A 116 -34.92 17.86 32.11
N LEU A 117 -36.11 17.28 32.15
CA LEU A 117 -37.18 17.65 33.06
C LEU A 117 -37.57 16.45 33.92
N LYS A 118 -37.70 16.63 35.24
CA LYS A 118 -38.22 15.61 36.15
C LYS A 118 -39.67 15.85 36.44
N ASN A 119 -40.49 14.80 36.43
CA ASN A 119 -41.80 14.90 37.04
C ASN A 119 -41.68 14.79 38.56
N THR A 120 -42.10 15.83 39.27
CA THR A 120 -42.30 15.81 40.72
C THR A 120 -43.66 16.37 41.09
N THR A 121 -44.65 16.21 40.20
CA THR A 121 -46.01 16.74 40.38
C THR A 121 -46.86 15.90 41.34
N GLY A 122 -46.35 14.73 41.78
CA GLY A 122 -47.10 13.76 42.58
C GLY A 122 -48.13 12.97 41.78
N SER A 123 -48.15 13.08 40.44
CA SER A 123 -49.05 12.35 39.54
C SER A 123 -48.37 12.09 38.20
N THR A 124 -48.81 11.08 37.44
CA THR A 124 -48.31 10.87 36.08
C THR A 124 -48.70 12.03 35.17
N ILE A 125 -47.72 12.65 34.50
CA ILE A 125 -47.97 13.62 33.44
C ILE A 125 -48.37 12.84 32.19
N THR A 126 -49.58 13.10 31.68
CA THR A 126 -50.15 12.39 30.53
C THR A 126 -50.09 13.17 29.22
N ALA A 127 -49.78 14.46 29.33
CA ALA A 127 -49.52 15.32 28.18
C ALA A 127 -48.48 16.41 28.52
N LEU A 128 -47.73 16.87 27.53
CA LEU A 128 -46.83 18.02 27.66
C LEU A 128 -47.13 18.99 26.53
N ALA A 129 -47.62 20.18 26.86
CA ALA A 129 -47.68 21.29 25.90
C ALA A 129 -46.30 21.93 25.81
N ILE A 130 -45.67 21.78 24.65
CA ILE A 130 -44.33 22.29 24.36
C ILE A 130 -44.50 23.39 23.32
N ALA A 131 -43.86 24.53 23.55
CA ALA A 131 -43.76 25.61 22.58
C ALA A 131 -42.34 26.19 22.59
N TYR A 132 -41.87 26.67 21.44
CA TYR A 132 -40.64 27.46 21.32
C TYR A 132 -40.68 28.26 20.01
N THR A 133 -39.85 29.28 19.89
CA THR A 133 -39.61 30.02 18.65
C THR A 133 -38.35 29.48 18.00
N GLY A 134 -38.46 28.93 16.79
CA GLY A 134 -37.29 28.63 15.96
C GLY A 134 -36.86 29.90 15.24
N GLU A 135 -35.57 30.22 15.28
CA GLU A 135 -35.01 31.43 14.71
C GLU A 135 -33.85 31.13 13.77
N GLN A 136 -33.80 31.84 12.64
CA GLN A 136 -32.69 31.78 11.70
C GLN A 136 -31.85 33.06 11.82
N TRP A 137 -30.61 32.90 12.28
CA TRP A 137 -29.63 33.96 12.45
C TRP A 137 -28.63 34.04 11.30
N ARG A 138 -28.51 33.01 10.47
CA ARG A 138 -27.66 33.07 9.27
C ARG A 138 -28.28 32.33 8.09
N ASN A 139 -28.26 32.98 6.93
CA ASN A 139 -28.44 32.33 5.64
C ASN A 139 -27.07 31.97 5.05
N SER A 140 -26.89 30.73 4.63
CA SER A 140 -25.67 30.22 4.04
C SER A 140 -25.72 30.12 2.51
N ALA A 141 -26.80 30.61 1.89
CA ALA A 141 -27.13 30.38 0.48
C ALA A 141 -27.50 28.93 0.14
N ALA A 142 -27.59 28.04 1.14
CA ALA A 142 -28.03 26.66 0.96
C ALA A 142 -29.55 26.52 0.79
N THR A 143 -29.99 25.32 0.41
CA THR A 143 -31.40 24.91 0.51
C THR A 143 -31.86 24.88 1.97
N ALA A 144 -33.16 24.70 2.19
CA ALA A 144 -33.72 24.61 3.54
C ALA A 144 -32.98 23.58 4.41
N GLN A 145 -32.63 23.98 5.63
CA GLN A 145 -32.01 23.13 6.65
C GLN A 145 -32.88 23.10 7.89
N SER A 146 -32.83 22.00 8.66
CA SER A 146 -33.78 21.78 9.75
C SER A 146 -33.12 21.32 11.03
N ILE A 147 -33.61 21.86 12.16
CA ILE A 147 -33.42 21.27 13.48
C ILE A 147 -34.55 20.26 13.72
N GLY A 148 -34.20 19.00 13.91
CA GLY A 148 -35.15 17.93 14.23
C GLY A 148 -35.45 17.83 15.72
N PHE A 149 -36.70 17.56 16.10
CA PHE A 149 -37.12 17.42 17.50
C PHE A 149 -37.50 15.97 17.85
N SER A 150 -37.12 15.54 19.06
CA SER A 150 -37.50 14.24 19.61
C SER A 150 -37.52 14.25 21.14
N TYR A 151 -38.17 13.25 21.75
CA TYR A 151 -38.15 13.08 23.20
C TYR A 151 -37.91 11.63 23.64
N ALA A 152 -37.39 11.45 24.85
CA ALA A 152 -37.27 10.14 25.50
C ALA A 152 -37.72 10.24 26.96
N ILE A 153 -38.34 9.18 27.50
CA ILE A 153 -38.76 9.07 28.90
C ILE A 153 -38.00 7.93 29.56
N ALA A 154 -37.40 8.18 30.72
CA ALA A 154 -36.67 7.18 31.49
C ALA A 154 -36.75 7.50 32.99
N PRO A 155 -36.48 6.54 33.90
CA PRO A 155 -36.37 6.83 35.34
C PRO A 155 -35.34 7.92 35.65
N SER A 156 -34.25 7.98 34.87
CA SER A 156 -33.21 9.02 34.92
C SER A 156 -32.36 8.99 33.65
N PHE A 157 -31.76 10.12 33.27
CA PHE A 157 -30.72 10.18 32.23
C PHE A 157 -29.33 10.46 32.83
N SER A 158 -28.25 10.01 32.18
CA SER A 158 -26.87 10.33 32.59
C SER A 158 -26.31 11.59 31.93
N GLY A 159 -26.91 12.06 30.82
CA GLY A 159 -26.50 13.24 30.08
C GLY A 159 -25.31 13.00 29.15
N THR A 160 -25.11 11.76 28.69
CA THR A 160 -23.97 11.34 27.85
C THR A 160 -24.27 11.44 26.35
N LEU A 161 -23.24 11.62 25.52
CA LEU A 161 -23.38 11.69 24.05
C LEU A 161 -24.12 10.48 23.45
N ALA A 162 -23.92 9.28 23.98
CA ALA A 162 -24.61 8.08 23.53
C ALA A 162 -26.13 8.17 23.72
N GLU A 163 -26.61 8.64 24.89
CA GLU A 163 -28.05 8.86 25.14
C GLU A 163 -28.64 9.91 24.20
N PHE A 164 -27.84 10.88 23.81
CA PHE A 164 -28.22 11.92 22.85
C PHE A 164 -28.23 11.42 21.39
N GLN A 165 -27.48 10.37 21.06
CA GLN A 165 -27.39 9.83 19.70
C GLN A 165 -28.41 8.72 19.42
N SER A 166 -28.67 7.82 20.37
CA SER A 166 -29.38 6.56 20.11
C SER A 166 -30.86 6.52 20.53
N THR A 167 -31.44 7.60 21.06
CA THR A 167 -32.72 7.51 21.80
C THR A 167 -33.73 8.59 21.43
N GLY A 168 -35.00 8.19 21.20
CA GLY A 168 -36.16 9.08 21.29
C GLY A 168 -37.23 8.89 20.21
N THR A 169 -38.46 9.30 20.54
CA THR A 169 -39.60 9.42 19.61
C THR A 169 -39.55 10.78 18.92
N ALA A 170 -39.46 10.79 17.58
CA ALA A 170 -39.47 12.02 16.79
C ALA A 170 -40.84 12.72 16.84
N VAL A 171 -40.85 14.06 16.83
CA VAL A 171 -42.07 14.87 16.81
C VAL A 171 -41.97 15.93 15.75
N ALA A 172 -42.30 15.57 14.50
CA ALA A 172 -42.15 16.44 13.34
C ALA A 172 -42.86 17.81 13.46
N ALA A 173 -43.94 17.89 14.24
CA ALA A 173 -44.65 19.16 14.50
C ALA A 173 -43.80 20.20 15.25
N LEU A 174 -42.73 19.76 15.90
CA LEU A 174 -41.74 20.60 16.58
C LEU A 174 -40.42 20.69 15.79
N ASP A 175 -40.34 20.22 14.55
CA ASP A 175 -39.13 20.45 13.74
C ASP A 175 -39.09 21.93 13.30
N PHE A 176 -37.91 22.53 13.25
CA PHE A 176 -37.72 23.88 12.74
C PHE A 176 -36.88 23.89 11.47
N THR A 177 -37.54 24.07 10.33
CA THR A 177 -36.92 24.31 9.03
C THR A 177 -36.72 25.80 8.77
N SER A 178 -35.56 26.17 8.22
CA SER A 178 -35.20 27.56 7.91
C SER A 178 -36.21 28.25 6.97
N PRO A 179 -36.72 29.45 7.32
CA PRO A 179 -37.64 30.21 6.47
C PRO A 179 -36.94 30.89 5.27
N VAL A 180 -35.65 31.24 5.39
CA VAL A 180 -34.87 31.90 4.34
C VAL A 180 -33.90 30.90 3.74
N THR A 181 -33.97 30.70 2.42
CA THR A 181 -33.18 29.72 1.68
C THR A 181 -32.64 30.32 0.39
N GLY A 182 -31.52 29.79 -0.12
CA GLY A 182 -30.86 30.27 -1.34
C GLY A 182 -30.33 31.70 -1.24
N GLY A 183 -30.10 32.34 -2.39
CA GLY A 183 -29.63 33.73 -2.45
C GLY A 183 -28.17 33.91 -2.01
N SER A 184 -27.83 35.08 -1.46
CA SER A 184 -26.48 35.38 -0.96
C SER A 184 -26.35 35.06 0.52
N ALA A 185 -25.22 34.47 0.92
CA ALA A 185 -24.93 34.20 2.32
C ALA A 185 -24.80 35.52 3.11
N ALA A 186 -25.54 35.63 4.22
CA ALA A 186 -25.59 36.83 5.04
C ALA A 186 -26.07 36.52 6.45
N ALA A 187 -25.72 37.41 7.39
CA ALA A 187 -26.33 37.43 8.71
C ALA A 187 -27.81 37.82 8.58
N LEU A 188 -28.64 37.17 9.38
CA LEU A 188 -30.06 37.46 9.56
C LEU A 188 -30.29 37.86 11.02
N ASN A 189 -31.30 38.67 11.26
CA ASN A 189 -31.77 38.93 12.61
C ASN A 189 -32.92 37.97 12.92
N GLY A 190 -32.68 37.00 13.81
CA GLY A 190 -33.65 35.95 14.17
C GLY A 190 -34.95 36.52 14.72
N ASN A 191 -34.91 37.66 15.40
CA ASN A 191 -36.09 38.29 16.04
C ASN A 191 -37.07 38.91 15.03
N LEU A 192 -36.71 38.96 13.74
CA LEU A 192 -37.62 39.43 12.70
C LEU A 192 -38.61 38.34 12.33
N ALA A 193 -39.89 38.70 12.20
CA ALA A 193 -40.97 37.76 11.86
C ALA A 193 -40.72 36.92 10.58
N ALA A 194 -39.93 37.43 9.63
CA ALA A 194 -39.57 36.71 8.40
C ALA A 194 -38.54 35.58 8.63
N ASN A 195 -37.79 35.63 9.74
CA ASN A 195 -36.68 34.74 10.05
C ASN A 195 -37.00 33.77 11.20
N GLN A 196 -38.20 33.83 11.77
CA GLN A 196 -38.62 32.98 12.88
C GLN A 196 -39.93 32.24 12.59
N GLN A 197 -40.10 31.09 13.22
CA GLN A 197 -41.35 30.32 13.19
C GLN A 197 -41.67 29.81 14.60
N ALA A 198 -42.87 30.12 15.08
CA ALA A 198 -43.36 29.56 16.33
C ALA A 198 -43.71 28.07 16.14
N ARG A 199 -43.18 27.22 17.02
CA ARG A 199 -43.49 25.80 17.09
C ARG A 199 -44.26 25.53 18.37
N SER A 200 -45.34 24.78 18.26
CA SER A 200 -46.04 24.28 19.44
C SER A 200 -46.76 22.98 19.15
N VAL A 201 -46.76 22.10 20.14
CA VAL A 201 -47.54 20.86 20.12
C VAL A 201 -47.93 20.49 21.54
N THR A 202 -49.06 19.82 21.70
CA THR A 202 -49.33 19.08 22.94
C THR A 202 -49.03 17.61 22.70
N LEU A 203 -47.91 17.14 23.22
CA LEU A 203 -47.58 15.71 23.24
C LEU A 203 -48.62 15.03 24.11
N SER A 204 -49.55 14.29 23.50
CA SER A 204 -50.65 13.64 24.20
C SER A 204 -50.40 12.14 24.29
N GLY A 205 -50.87 11.51 25.37
CA GLY A 205 -50.74 10.06 25.55
C GLY A 205 -49.34 9.60 25.97
N ILE A 206 -48.50 10.52 26.43
CA ILE A 206 -47.24 10.18 27.09
C ILE A 206 -47.54 9.61 28.49
N SER A 207 -46.64 8.80 29.01
CA SER A 207 -46.66 8.37 30.41
C SER A 207 -45.34 8.78 31.04
N LEU A 208 -45.34 9.90 31.75
CA LEU A 208 -44.20 10.36 32.52
C LEU A 208 -44.54 10.22 34.02
N PRO A 209 -44.18 9.08 34.67
CA PRO A 209 -44.50 8.83 36.06
C PRO A 209 -43.85 9.85 36.99
N ASP A 210 -44.44 10.04 38.18
CA ASP A 210 -43.80 10.83 39.24
C ASP A 210 -42.41 10.24 39.58
N GLY A 211 -41.42 11.11 39.72
CA GLY A 211 -40.02 10.74 39.92
C GLY A 211 -39.21 10.43 38.66
N SER A 212 -39.85 10.22 37.50
CA SER A 212 -39.16 9.94 36.22
C SER A 212 -38.75 11.21 35.47
N GLU A 213 -37.89 11.08 34.46
CA GLU A 213 -37.42 12.16 33.60
C GLU A 213 -37.93 12.05 32.17
N ILE A 214 -38.07 13.22 31.53
CA ILE A 214 -38.17 13.36 30.08
C ILE A 214 -36.99 14.19 29.57
N LEU A 215 -36.34 13.71 28.51
CA LEU A 215 -35.34 14.42 27.73
C LEU A 215 -36.01 14.95 26.46
N LEU A 216 -36.04 16.27 26.28
CA LEU A 216 -36.43 16.93 25.03
C LEU A 216 -35.17 17.26 24.25
N ARG A 217 -35.07 16.85 22.98
CA ARG A 217 -33.85 16.95 22.17
C ARG A 217 -34.11 17.68 20.85
N TRP A 218 -33.26 18.67 20.56
CA TRP A 218 -33.13 19.34 19.27
C TRP A 218 -31.83 18.89 18.60
N SER A 219 -31.94 18.33 17.39
CA SER A 219 -30.83 17.78 16.61
C SER A 219 -30.57 18.68 15.41
N ASP A 220 -29.35 19.22 15.34
CA ASP A 220 -28.87 20.07 14.25
C ASP A 220 -27.77 19.31 13.51
N PRO A 221 -28.10 18.61 12.41
CA PRO A 221 -27.12 17.82 11.67
C PRO A 221 -26.13 18.75 10.95
N ASP A 222 -24.88 18.27 10.82
CA ASP A 222 -23.88 18.88 9.92
C ASP A 222 -24.32 18.56 8.49
N HIS A 223 -24.77 19.57 7.74
CA HIS A 223 -25.23 19.35 6.38
C HIS A 223 -24.08 19.46 5.39
N ALA A 224 -24.16 18.70 4.30
CA ALA A 224 -23.18 18.79 3.23
C ALA A 224 -23.12 20.22 2.65
N GLY A 225 -21.96 20.85 2.78
CA GLY A 225 -21.71 22.21 2.28
C GLY A 225 -21.75 23.27 3.39
N ALA A 226 -22.54 24.33 3.19
CA ALA A 226 -22.55 25.49 4.07
C ALA A 226 -23.84 25.55 4.90
N ASP A 227 -23.67 25.71 6.21
CA ASP A 227 -24.79 25.65 7.16
C ASP A 227 -25.39 26.99 7.53
N HIS A 228 -26.71 27.00 7.64
CA HIS A 228 -27.49 28.05 8.26
C HIS A 228 -27.18 28.12 9.76
N GLY A 229 -27.34 29.31 10.33
CA GLY A 229 -27.29 29.49 11.78
C GLY A 229 -28.71 29.40 12.32
N LEU A 230 -29.07 28.26 12.90
CA LEU A 230 -30.41 27.99 13.42
C LEU A 230 -30.37 27.96 14.95
N ALA A 231 -31.43 28.47 15.57
CA ALA A 231 -31.53 28.62 17.01
C ALA A 231 -32.95 28.36 17.52
N ILE A 232 -33.05 28.14 18.82
CA ILE A 232 -34.31 28.06 19.56
C ILE A 232 -34.35 29.17 20.62
N ASP A 233 -35.54 29.71 20.83
CA ASP A 233 -35.82 30.69 21.87
C ASP A 233 -37.23 30.51 22.47
N ASN A 234 -37.51 31.17 23.60
CA ASN A 234 -38.82 31.23 24.25
C ASN A 234 -39.44 29.84 24.49
N VAL A 235 -38.62 28.91 24.97
CA VAL A 235 -39.03 27.53 25.26
C VAL A 235 -40.00 27.54 26.43
N SER A 236 -41.15 26.91 26.25
CA SER A 236 -42.17 26.70 27.27
C SER A 236 -42.60 25.24 27.27
N VAL A 237 -42.60 24.62 28.46
CA VAL A 237 -43.01 23.23 28.66
C VAL A 237 -44.01 23.18 29.80
N THR A 238 -45.28 22.94 29.48
CA THR A 238 -46.37 22.86 30.45
C THR A 238 -46.80 21.41 30.66
N PRO A 239 -46.58 20.83 31.85
CA PRO A 239 -47.07 19.49 32.18
C PRO A 239 -48.58 19.51 32.31
N GLN A 240 -49.24 18.62 31.59
CA GLN A 240 -50.69 18.45 31.58
C GLN A 240 -51.02 17.02 32.01
N GLY A 241 -52.14 16.86 32.68
CA GLY A 241 -52.56 15.58 33.22
C GLY A 241 -53.53 15.76 34.38
N GLY A 242 -54.16 14.67 34.80
CA GLY A 242 -55.19 14.67 35.85
C GLY A 242 -56.64 14.52 35.35
N GLY A 243 -56.87 14.29 34.05
CA GLY A 243 -58.15 13.81 33.52
C GLY A 243 -58.15 12.28 33.31
N PRO A 244 -59.30 11.60 33.31
CA PRO A 244 -59.35 10.14 33.08
C PRO A 244 -58.78 9.81 31.71
N GLN A 245 -57.66 9.10 31.67
CA GLN A 245 -57.07 8.57 30.44
C GLN A 245 -58.02 7.52 29.83
N PRO A 246 -58.29 7.53 28.52
CA PRO A 246 -58.83 6.36 27.86
C PRO A 246 -57.82 5.21 28.00
N LEU A 247 -58.31 4.08 28.47
CA LEU A 247 -57.52 2.89 28.68
C LEU A 247 -56.99 2.35 27.34
N SER A 248 -55.68 2.25 27.17
CA SER A 248 -55.06 1.77 25.93
C SER A 248 -54.22 0.51 26.17
N LEU A 249 -54.13 -0.33 25.14
CA LEU A 249 -53.49 -1.65 25.12
C LEU A 249 -52.32 -1.65 24.12
N SER A 250 -51.15 -2.11 24.54
CA SER A 250 -49.95 -2.24 23.68
C SER A 250 -49.24 -3.57 23.92
N ILE A 251 -48.40 -3.99 22.98
CA ILE A 251 -47.51 -5.15 23.12
C ILE A 251 -46.06 -4.73 22.81
N ALA A 252 -45.08 -5.23 23.56
CA ALA A 252 -43.65 -4.95 23.37
C ALA A 252 -42.93 -6.08 22.61
N ASP A 253 -41.85 -5.75 21.91
CA ASP A 253 -40.99 -6.74 21.24
C ASP A 253 -40.26 -7.62 22.27
N ALA A 254 -39.88 -8.82 21.84
CA ALA A 254 -39.14 -9.76 22.66
C ALA A 254 -38.08 -10.45 21.82
N SER A 255 -36.91 -10.70 22.42
CA SER A 255 -35.87 -11.53 21.82
C SER A 255 -35.34 -12.54 22.84
N ARG A 256 -34.90 -13.70 22.35
CA ARG A 256 -34.30 -14.75 23.17
C ARG A 256 -33.45 -15.69 22.32
N LEU A 257 -32.41 -16.27 22.93
CA LEU A 257 -31.67 -17.42 22.39
C LEU A 257 -32.58 -18.65 22.30
N GLU A 258 -32.48 -19.43 21.23
CA GLU A 258 -33.26 -20.66 21.06
C GLU A 258 -32.75 -21.82 21.90
N GLY A 259 -31.43 -21.95 22.01
CA GLY A 259 -30.72 -23.01 22.72
C GLY A 259 -30.65 -24.32 21.94
N ASP A 260 -29.62 -25.12 22.22
CA ASP A 260 -29.24 -26.31 21.44
C ASP A 260 -30.29 -27.46 21.38
N SER A 261 -31.36 -27.39 22.20
CA SER A 261 -32.40 -28.43 22.24
C SER A 261 -33.64 -28.03 23.04
N GLY A 262 -34.76 -28.70 22.74
CA GLY A 262 -35.98 -28.59 23.52
C GLY A 262 -36.76 -27.34 23.15
N THR A 263 -37.36 -26.68 24.13
CA THR A 263 -38.18 -25.50 23.87
C THR A 263 -38.00 -24.45 24.95
N ALA A 264 -38.00 -23.18 24.55
CA ALA A 264 -37.97 -22.03 25.43
C ALA A 264 -39.21 -21.14 25.24
N ASN A 265 -39.55 -20.33 26.25
CA ASN A 265 -40.64 -19.37 26.13
C ASN A 265 -40.09 -17.98 25.76
N LEU A 266 -40.46 -17.47 24.60
CA LEU A 266 -40.32 -16.06 24.27
C LEU A 266 -41.54 -15.31 24.80
N THR A 267 -41.36 -14.57 25.89
CA THR A 267 -42.46 -13.92 26.62
C THR A 267 -42.71 -12.50 26.11
N PHE A 268 -43.88 -12.30 25.50
CA PHE A 268 -44.36 -10.97 25.12
C PHE A 268 -45.19 -10.38 26.26
N THR A 269 -44.98 -9.09 26.55
CA THR A 269 -45.77 -8.38 27.56
C THR A 269 -46.77 -7.45 26.88
N VAL A 270 -48.06 -7.76 27.07
CA VAL A 270 -49.17 -6.87 26.72
C VAL A 270 -49.42 -5.96 27.92
N SER A 271 -49.48 -4.64 27.70
CA SER A 271 -49.54 -3.62 28.75
C SER A 271 -50.76 -2.71 28.58
N LEU A 272 -51.34 -2.28 29.71
CA LEU A 272 -52.34 -1.22 29.76
C LEU A 272 -51.73 0.11 30.21
N SER A 273 -52.26 1.22 29.71
CA SER A 273 -51.88 2.56 30.16
C SER A 273 -52.20 2.86 31.63
N GLN A 274 -53.10 2.08 32.25
CA GLN A 274 -53.47 2.12 33.67
C GLN A 274 -54.14 0.79 34.07
N PRO A 275 -54.29 0.46 35.37
CA PRO A 275 -54.96 -0.77 35.79
C PRO A 275 -56.36 -0.91 35.18
N ALA A 276 -56.72 -2.12 34.77
CA ALA A 276 -58.01 -2.39 34.13
C ALA A 276 -59.18 -2.03 35.07
N PRO A 277 -60.25 -1.40 34.57
CA PRO A 277 -61.43 -1.04 35.35
C PRO A 277 -62.26 -2.27 35.71
N ALA A 278 -63.30 -2.08 36.52
CA ALA A 278 -64.29 -3.12 36.78
C ALA A 278 -64.86 -3.65 35.44
N GLY A 279 -64.74 -4.96 35.20
CA GLY A 279 -65.08 -5.61 33.94
C GLY A 279 -63.88 -6.04 33.08
N GLY A 280 -62.66 -5.60 33.42
CA GLY A 280 -61.42 -5.98 32.73
C GLY A 280 -61.28 -5.40 31.30
N VAL A 281 -60.13 -5.67 30.67
CA VAL A 281 -59.88 -5.37 29.24
C VAL A 281 -59.73 -6.65 28.47
N GLY A 282 -60.58 -6.84 27.46
CA GLY A 282 -60.54 -8.01 26.58
C GLY A 282 -59.72 -7.76 25.31
N PHE A 283 -59.07 -8.78 24.76
CA PHE A 283 -58.42 -8.75 23.45
C PHE A 283 -58.15 -10.17 22.93
N ASP A 284 -57.87 -10.27 21.63
CA ASP A 284 -57.35 -11.48 20.99
C ASP A 284 -55.87 -11.26 20.66
N ILE A 285 -55.08 -12.34 20.66
CA ILE A 285 -53.63 -12.30 20.37
C ILE A 285 -53.23 -13.52 19.54
N ALA A 286 -52.44 -13.31 18.48
CA ALA A 286 -52.01 -14.37 17.59
C ALA A 286 -50.62 -14.14 17.01
N THR A 287 -49.88 -15.23 16.76
CA THR A 287 -48.60 -15.22 16.04
C THR A 287 -48.80 -15.31 14.53
N SER A 288 -47.85 -14.77 13.75
CA SER A 288 -47.72 -15.00 12.30
C SER A 288 -46.26 -15.09 11.89
N ASN A 289 -45.95 -15.94 10.91
CA ASN A 289 -44.57 -16.18 10.44
C ASN A 289 -43.89 -14.92 9.90
N GLY A 290 -42.57 -14.87 10.05
CA GLY A 290 -41.65 -13.95 9.37
C GLY A 290 -40.58 -14.75 8.63
N SER A 291 -39.30 -14.57 8.99
CA SER A 291 -38.27 -15.57 8.62
C SER A 291 -38.43 -16.86 9.43
N ALA A 292 -38.79 -16.75 10.71
CA ALA A 292 -39.17 -17.90 11.53
C ALA A 292 -40.57 -18.41 11.15
N THR A 293 -40.69 -19.72 11.02
CA THR A 293 -41.86 -20.48 10.55
C THR A 293 -42.34 -21.52 11.56
N ALA A 294 -43.64 -21.48 11.87
CA ALA A 294 -44.25 -22.54 12.68
C ALA A 294 -44.60 -23.79 11.83
N PRO A 295 -44.40 -25.03 12.33
CA PRO A 295 -43.96 -25.37 13.68
C PRO A 295 -42.45 -25.59 13.84
N SER A 296 -41.62 -25.23 12.84
CA SER A 296 -40.17 -25.49 12.84
C SER A 296 -39.48 -24.71 13.96
N ASP A 297 -39.61 -23.39 13.92
CA ASP A 297 -38.75 -22.49 14.71
C ASP A 297 -39.50 -22.00 15.96
N TYR A 298 -40.83 -21.98 15.86
CA TYR A 298 -41.72 -21.71 17.00
C TYR A 298 -43.07 -22.41 16.86
N VAL A 299 -43.79 -22.56 17.97
CA VAL A 299 -45.16 -23.10 17.96
C VAL A 299 -46.16 -21.96 17.77
N ALA A 300 -46.86 -21.96 16.62
CA ALA A 300 -47.92 -21.00 16.36
C ALA A 300 -48.96 -21.00 17.49
N ARG A 301 -49.23 -19.82 18.05
CA ARG A 301 -50.13 -19.64 19.18
C ARG A 301 -51.15 -18.54 18.87
N SER A 302 -52.42 -18.87 19.04
CA SER A 302 -53.53 -17.92 18.94
C SER A 302 -54.49 -18.12 20.10
N LEU A 303 -54.85 -17.04 20.76
CA LEU A 303 -55.79 -17.01 21.87
C LEU A 303 -56.84 -15.93 21.62
N THR A 304 -58.09 -16.28 21.83
CA THR A 304 -59.22 -15.33 21.78
C THR A 304 -59.75 -15.04 23.17
N ALA A 305 -60.43 -13.91 23.34
CA ALA A 305 -61.07 -13.46 24.57
C ALA A 305 -60.13 -13.42 25.80
N GLN A 306 -58.85 -13.10 25.59
CA GLN A 306 -57.92 -12.89 26.70
C GLN A 306 -58.30 -11.62 27.46
N THR A 307 -58.09 -11.62 28.77
CA THR A 307 -58.52 -10.52 29.63
C THR A 307 -57.42 -10.10 30.58
N ILE A 308 -57.12 -8.80 30.65
CA ILE A 308 -56.41 -8.21 31.79
C ILE A 308 -57.46 -7.91 32.86
N PRO A 309 -57.48 -8.64 34.00
CA PRO A 309 -58.52 -8.53 35.00
C PRO A 309 -58.49 -7.18 35.71
N ALA A 310 -59.62 -6.77 36.28
CA ALA A 310 -59.73 -5.51 37.01
C ALA A 310 -58.62 -5.35 38.06
N GLY A 311 -57.94 -4.20 38.06
CA GLY A 311 -56.82 -3.92 38.95
C GLY A 311 -55.45 -4.41 38.45
N ALA A 312 -55.38 -5.27 37.43
CA ALA A 312 -54.13 -5.63 36.76
C ALA A 312 -53.82 -4.69 35.59
N SER A 313 -52.55 -4.58 35.20
CA SER A 313 -52.09 -3.67 34.13
C SER A 313 -51.34 -4.37 33.01
N SER A 314 -51.18 -5.70 33.07
CA SER A 314 -50.45 -6.45 32.05
C SER A 314 -50.97 -7.88 31.89
N TYR A 315 -50.65 -8.47 30.75
CA TYR A 315 -50.85 -9.87 30.42
C TYR A 315 -49.59 -10.39 29.71
N THR A 316 -49.10 -11.55 30.13
CA THR A 316 -47.94 -12.20 29.49
C THR A 316 -48.41 -13.23 28.48
N PHE A 317 -47.85 -13.17 27.28
CA PHE A 317 -48.11 -14.10 26.19
C PHE A 317 -46.81 -14.81 25.83
N ASP A 318 -46.68 -16.06 26.26
CA ASP A 318 -45.51 -16.86 25.95
C ASP A 318 -45.67 -17.52 24.57
N VAL A 319 -44.68 -17.36 23.71
CA VAL A 319 -44.58 -18.17 22.49
C VAL A 319 -43.49 -19.19 22.72
N VAL A 320 -43.80 -20.46 22.48
CA VAL A 320 -42.81 -21.53 22.58
C VAL A 320 -41.94 -21.45 21.33
N ILE A 321 -40.64 -21.20 21.51
CA ILE A 321 -39.62 -21.31 20.46
C ILE A 321 -38.96 -22.67 20.60
N ASN A 322 -38.61 -23.29 19.47
CA ASN A 322 -37.95 -24.58 19.46
C ASN A 322 -36.46 -24.34 19.35
N GLY A 323 -35.68 -25.02 20.19
CA GLY A 323 -34.24 -25.00 20.10
C GLY A 323 -33.75 -26.21 19.31
N ASP A 324 -32.78 -26.00 18.43
CA ASP A 324 -32.09 -27.05 17.71
C ASP A 324 -30.59 -26.79 17.63
N THR A 325 -29.88 -27.48 16.73
CA THR A 325 -28.41 -27.37 16.59
C THR A 325 -28.00 -26.93 15.19
N GLN A 326 -28.93 -26.38 14.42
CA GLN A 326 -28.75 -26.02 13.02
C GLN A 326 -28.29 -24.57 12.94
N ALA A 327 -27.02 -24.37 12.58
CA ALA A 327 -26.49 -23.03 12.39
C ALA A 327 -27.24 -22.26 11.29
N GLU A 328 -27.99 -21.23 11.69
CA GLU A 328 -28.76 -20.35 10.82
C GLU A 328 -28.68 -18.86 11.24
N PRO A 329 -29.16 -17.90 10.42
CA PRO A 329 -29.21 -16.49 10.83
C PRO A 329 -30.29 -16.23 11.90
N ASP A 330 -30.18 -15.15 12.67
CA ASP A 330 -31.27 -14.69 13.54
C ASP A 330 -32.60 -14.56 12.78
N GLU A 331 -33.65 -15.15 13.33
CA GLU A 331 -34.96 -15.24 12.69
C GLU A 331 -36.03 -14.41 13.42
N THR A 332 -37.10 -14.06 12.71
CA THR A 332 -38.18 -13.21 13.25
C THR A 332 -39.57 -13.73 12.93
N PHE A 333 -40.52 -13.50 13.85
CA PHE A 333 -41.96 -13.67 13.65
C PHE A 333 -42.73 -12.51 14.30
N LEU A 334 -44.03 -12.37 14.01
CA LEU A 334 -44.86 -11.29 14.55
C LEU A 334 -45.90 -11.80 15.55
N VAL A 335 -46.22 -10.99 16.55
CA VAL A 335 -47.34 -11.18 17.48
C VAL A 335 -48.30 -10.00 17.37
N SER A 336 -49.56 -10.28 16.98
CA SER A 336 -50.57 -9.26 16.70
C SER A 336 -51.71 -9.28 17.72
N LEU A 337 -52.09 -8.10 18.22
CA LEU A 337 -53.29 -7.86 19.02
C LEU A 337 -54.48 -7.53 18.11
N SER A 338 -55.67 -8.05 18.43
CA SER A 338 -56.91 -7.73 17.71
C SER A 338 -58.14 -7.75 18.63
N ASN A 339 -59.29 -7.29 18.13
CA ASN A 339 -60.58 -7.31 18.81
C ASN A 339 -60.57 -6.78 20.26
N PRO A 340 -60.03 -5.58 20.52
CA PRO A 340 -59.97 -5.04 21.88
C PRO A 340 -61.37 -4.69 22.40
N LEU A 341 -61.61 -4.97 23.68
CA LEU A 341 -62.83 -4.64 24.42
C LEU A 341 -62.47 -3.78 25.63
N ASN A 342 -63.17 -2.65 25.80
CA ASN A 342 -62.96 -1.68 26.89
C ASN A 342 -61.58 -0.97 26.89
N ALA A 343 -60.80 -1.11 25.82
CA ALA A 343 -59.56 -0.36 25.57
C ALA A 343 -59.37 -0.09 24.08
N THR A 344 -58.45 0.81 23.73
CA THR A 344 -57.99 1.00 22.35
C THR A 344 -56.56 0.46 22.17
N ILE A 345 -56.28 -0.21 21.05
CA ILE A 345 -54.92 -0.69 20.77
C ILE A 345 -54.05 0.50 20.32
N SER A 346 -52.99 0.81 21.07
CA SER A 346 -52.01 1.85 20.76
C SER A 346 -50.78 1.30 20.01
N ARG A 347 -50.47 0.01 20.17
CA ARG A 347 -49.50 -0.74 19.36
C ARG A 347 -50.03 -2.14 19.12
N ALA A 348 -50.32 -2.47 17.86
CA ALA A 348 -51.01 -3.70 17.49
C ALA A 348 -50.06 -4.89 17.23
N GLN A 349 -48.77 -4.65 17.01
CA GLN A 349 -47.82 -5.70 16.64
C GLN A 349 -46.54 -5.58 17.46
N ALA A 350 -45.98 -6.74 17.81
CA ALA A 350 -44.64 -6.90 18.31
C ALA A 350 -43.85 -7.88 17.42
N THR A 351 -42.54 -7.65 17.30
CA THR A 351 -41.60 -8.57 16.67
C THR A 351 -41.01 -9.49 17.73
N GLY A 352 -41.06 -10.80 17.47
CA GLY A 352 -40.28 -11.81 18.16
C GLY A 352 -39.00 -12.10 17.38
N THR A 353 -37.85 -12.03 18.03
CA THR A 353 -36.56 -12.42 17.45
C THR A 353 -36.03 -13.66 18.15
N ILE A 354 -35.80 -14.72 17.38
CA ILE A 354 -35.09 -15.92 17.80
C ILE A 354 -33.63 -15.66 17.43
N ILE A 355 -32.76 -15.58 18.44
CA ILE A 355 -31.33 -15.33 18.25
C ILE A 355 -30.65 -16.69 18.15
N ASN A 356 -29.99 -16.96 17.03
CA ASN A 356 -29.28 -18.21 16.85
C ASN A 356 -28.05 -18.27 17.77
N ASP A 357 -27.93 -19.32 18.57
CA ASP A 357 -26.75 -19.61 19.41
C ASP A 357 -25.90 -20.79 18.93
N ASP A 358 -26.26 -21.39 17.80
CA ASP A 358 -25.50 -22.48 17.19
C ASP A 358 -24.31 -21.99 16.37
N ALA A 359 -23.14 -22.52 16.73
CA ALA A 359 -21.93 -22.33 15.96
C ALA A 359 -21.89 -23.30 14.78
N LEU A 360 -21.48 -22.82 13.59
CA LEU A 360 -21.03 -23.70 12.52
C LEU A 360 -19.94 -24.66 13.06
N PRO A 361 -20.00 -25.96 12.72
CA PRO A 361 -18.93 -26.88 13.10
C PRO A 361 -17.60 -26.36 12.56
N LEU A 362 -16.53 -26.52 13.35
CA LEU A 362 -15.18 -26.16 12.94
C LEU A 362 -14.78 -27.04 11.75
N ALA A 363 -14.65 -26.41 10.58
CA ALA A 363 -14.01 -27.03 9.43
C ALA A 363 -12.50 -27.03 9.64
N LYS A 364 -11.84 -28.09 9.19
CA LYS A 364 -10.38 -28.13 9.10
C LYS A 364 -9.91 -27.36 7.88
N ILE A 365 -8.78 -26.69 7.99
CA ILE A 365 -8.28 -25.81 6.93
C ILE A 365 -7.97 -26.63 5.66
N HIS A 366 -7.43 -27.84 5.79
CA HIS A 366 -7.23 -28.75 4.66
C HIS A 366 -8.52 -29.16 3.94
N ASP A 367 -9.67 -29.23 4.63
CA ASP A 367 -10.96 -29.50 4.00
C ASP A 367 -11.50 -28.29 3.23
N VAL A 368 -11.14 -27.07 3.66
CA VAL A 368 -11.49 -25.82 2.97
C VAL A 368 -10.63 -25.63 1.72
N GLN A 369 -9.32 -25.88 1.81
CA GLN A 369 -8.40 -25.83 0.68
C GLN A 369 -8.65 -26.96 -0.33
N GLY A 370 -8.69 -28.20 0.16
CA GLY A 370 -8.73 -29.40 -0.69
C GLY A 370 -7.38 -29.70 -1.36
N SER A 371 -7.38 -30.71 -2.23
CA SER A 371 -6.16 -31.23 -2.87
C SER A 371 -5.96 -30.78 -4.32
N GLY A 372 -6.76 -29.83 -4.79
CA GLY A 372 -6.76 -29.32 -6.16
C GLY A 372 -6.48 -27.82 -6.19
N ALA A 373 -6.40 -27.24 -7.39
CA ALA A 373 -6.10 -25.83 -7.61
C ALA A 373 -7.25 -24.84 -7.25
N ALA A 374 -8.25 -25.32 -6.50
CA ALA A 374 -9.40 -24.54 -6.07
C ALA A 374 -10.13 -25.31 -4.96
N THR A 375 -10.79 -24.57 -4.08
CA THR A 375 -11.60 -25.14 -3.01
C THR A 375 -12.68 -26.11 -3.52
N PRO A 376 -12.91 -27.26 -2.84
CA PRO A 376 -14.05 -28.12 -3.13
C PRO A 376 -15.39 -27.53 -2.65
N ILE A 377 -15.36 -26.43 -1.89
CA ILE A 377 -16.53 -25.77 -1.31
C ILE A 377 -17.11 -24.78 -2.33
N ALA A 378 -18.43 -24.81 -2.53
CA ALA A 378 -19.08 -23.88 -3.43
C ALA A 378 -18.89 -22.41 -2.97
N ALA A 379 -18.55 -21.53 -3.90
CA ALA A 379 -18.30 -20.12 -3.61
C ALA A 379 -19.49 -19.45 -2.88
N GLY A 380 -19.20 -18.68 -1.84
CA GLY A 380 -20.20 -17.99 -1.02
C GLY A 380 -20.73 -18.81 0.16
N VAL A 381 -20.37 -20.10 0.28
CA VAL A 381 -20.68 -20.89 1.48
C VAL A 381 -19.87 -20.38 2.66
N SER A 382 -20.53 -20.20 3.81
CA SER A 382 -19.88 -19.78 5.05
C SER A 382 -19.26 -20.98 5.77
N VAL A 383 -18.03 -20.85 6.22
CA VAL A 383 -17.32 -21.83 7.06
C VAL A 383 -16.78 -21.14 8.30
N THR A 384 -16.49 -21.92 9.35
CA THR A 384 -15.71 -21.48 10.50
C THR A 384 -14.46 -22.35 10.60
N VAL A 385 -13.29 -21.71 10.60
CA VAL A 385 -12.00 -22.36 10.83
C VAL A 385 -11.34 -21.79 12.09
N GLU A 386 -10.44 -22.55 12.70
CA GLU A 386 -9.61 -22.10 13.81
C GLU A 386 -8.16 -22.53 13.55
N GLY A 387 -7.21 -21.66 13.88
CA GLY A 387 -5.79 -21.94 13.69
C GLY A 387 -4.91 -20.83 14.24
N ILE A 388 -3.63 -20.87 13.93
CA ILE A 388 -2.63 -19.92 14.41
C ILE A 388 -2.30 -18.91 13.32
N VAL A 389 -2.29 -17.62 13.68
CA VAL A 389 -1.90 -16.57 12.75
C VAL A 389 -0.41 -16.67 12.46
N THR A 390 -0.04 -17.04 11.23
CA THR A 390 1.37 -17.17 10.80
C THR A 390 1.91 -15.89 10.17
N GLY A 391 1.03 -15.05 9.61
CA GLY A 391 1.39 -13.73 9.08
C GLY A 391 0.20 -12.77 9.15
N SER A 392 0.42 -11.53 9.57
CA SER A 392 -0.64 -10.53 9.73
C SER A 392 -0.37 -9.27 8.90
N TYR A 393 -1.21 -9.04 7.89
CA TYR A 393 -1.03 -8.02 6.86
C TYR A 393 -2.32 -7.18 6.68
N GLN A 394 -2.93 -6.77 7.79
CA GLN A 394 -4.30 -6.24 7.87
C GLN A 394 -4.45 -4.79 7.38
N ASP A 395 -3.35 -4.06 7.20
CA ASP A 395 -3.38 -2.65 6.76
C ASP A 395 -3.81 -2.54 5.29
N SER A 396 -4.47 -1.43 4.93
CA SER A 396 -4.98 -1.19 3.57
C SER A 396 -3.91 -1.03 2.48
N GLY A 397 -2.63 -0.85 2.86
CA GLY A 397 -1.49 -0.84 1.94
C GLY A 397 -0.82 -2.21 1.78
N LYS A 398 -1.35 -3.25 2.44
CA LYS A 398 -0.83 -4.62 2.44
C LYS A 398 -1.82 -5.56 1.75
N LEU A 399 -2.19 -6.66 2.42
CA LEU A 399 -3.15 -7.65 1.91
C LEU A 399 -4.57 -7.46 2.48
N SER A 400 -4.79 -6.53 3.42
CA SER A 400 -6.09 -6.34 4.07
C SER A 400 -6.64 -7.63 4.73
N GLY A 401 -5.74 -8.43 5.30
CA GLY A 401 -6.05 -9.72 5.89
C GLY A 401 -4.88 -10.35 6.65
N PHE A 402 -5.00 -11.64 6.97
CA PHE A 402 -3.98 -12.41 7.68
C PHE A 402 -4.01 -13.87 7.25
N PHE A 403 -2.89 -14.56 7.40
CA PHE A 403 -2.76 -15.99 7.15
C PHE A 403 -2.96 -16.77 8.44
N LEU A 404 -3.73 -17.85 8.34
CA LEU A 404 -4.06 -18.77 9.42
C LEU A 404 -3.56 -20.16 9.02
N GLN A 405 -2.92 -20.88 9.94
CA GLN A 405 -2.50 -22.26 9.72
C GLN A 405 -2.96 -23.16 10.87
N GLU A 406 -3.43 -24.36 10.54
CA GLU A 406 -3.86 -25.37 11.51
C GLU A 406 -2.68 -25.83 12.38
N GLU A 407 -2.91 -26.06 13.68
CA GLU A 407 -1.91 -26.68 14.56
C GLU A 407 -1.45 -28.05 14.02
N ASP A 408 -0.17 -28.41 14.20
CA ASP A 408 0.39 -29.71 13.79
C ASP A 408 -0.39 -30.92 14.37
N ALA A 409 -1.12 -30.72 15.47
CA ALA A 409 -1.93 -31.76 16.11
C ALA A 409 -3.23 -32.07 15.36
N ASP A 410 -3.69 -31.11 14.56
CA ASP A 410 -4.99 -31.12 13.87
C ASP A 410 -4.84 -31.21 12.34
N ALA A 411 -3.61 -31.03 11.84
CA ALA A 411 -3.24 -31.27 10.45
C ALA A 411 -3.53 -32.72 10.03
N ASP A 412 -3.90 -32.90 8.76
CA ASP A 412 -4.08 -34.23 8.19
C ASP A 412 -2.71 -34.89 7.86
N ALA A 413 -2.77 -36.04 7.20
CA ALA A 413 -1.57 -36.76 6.76
C ALA A 413 -1.37 -36.74 5.24
N ASP A 414 -2.18 -35.97 4.49
CA ASP A 414 -2.11 -35.87 3.04
C ASP A 414 -1.17 -34.73 2.63
N PRO A 415 -0.01 -35.02 2.02
CA PRO A 415 0.92 -33.96 1.59
C PRO A 415 0.42 -33.13 0.40
N ASN A 416 -0.78 -33.39 -0.12
CA ASN A 416 -1.39 -32.66 -1.24
C ASN A 416 -2.43 -31.62 -0.79
N THR A 417 -2.76 -31.55 0.50
CA THR A 417 -3.68 -30.57 1.07
C THR A 417 -2.90 -29.54 1.87
N SER A 418 -3.31 -28.27 1.76
CA SER A 418 -2.70 -27.19 2.53
C SER A 418 -3.38 -27.04 3.90
N GLU A 419 -2.57 -26.85 4.94
CA GLU A 419 -3.05 -26.49 6.29
C GLU A 419 -3.16 -24.97 6.49
N GLY A 420 -2.83 -24.19 5.45
CA GLY A 420 -2.84 -22.73 5.47
C GLY A 420 -4.03 -22.15 4.71
N ILE A 421 -4.57 -21.04 5.21
CA ILE A 421 -5.63 -20.27 4.53
C ILE A 421 -5.43 -18.77 4.72
N PHE A 422 -5.73 -17.99 3.69
CA PHE A 422 -5.80 -16.54 3.80
C PHE A 422 -7.20 -16.09 4.25
N VAL A 423 -7.24 -15.25 5.29
CA VAL A 423 -8.47 -14.63 5.79
C VAL A 423 -8.48 -13.16 5.37
N PHE A 424 -9.35 -12.84 4.42
CA PHE A 424 -9.56 -11.47 3.95
C PHE A 424 -10.65 -10.79 4.78
N CYS A 425 -10.37 -9.58 5.27
CA CYS A 425 -11.33 -8.79 6.06
C CYS A 425 -11.61 -7.40 5.47
N GLY A 426 -10.80 -6.94 4.52
CA GLY A 426 -10.82 -5.57 4.02
C GLY A 426 -10.33 -4.59 5.10
N THR A 427 -11.22 -4.30 6.05
CA THR A 427 -10.90 -3.63 7.31
C THR A 427 -11.25 -4.58 8.45
N CYS A 428 -10.25 -5.23 9.04
CA CYS A 428 -10.45 -6.18 10.12
C CYS A 428 -11.10 -5.51 11.34
N ALA A 429 -12.32 -5.94 11.69
CA ALA A 429 -13.04 -5.44 12.88
C ALA A 429 -12.33 -5.84 14.20
N THR A 430 -11.70 -7.02 14.21
CA THR A 430 -10.84 -7.50 15.30
C THR A 430 -9.41 -7.56 14.78
N ALA A 431 -8.51 -6.76 15.36
CA ALA A 431 -7.10 -6.84 15.01
C ALA A 431 -6.47 -8.11 15.58
N VAL A 432 -5.78 -8.88 14.74
CA VAL A 432 -5.05 -10.09 15.16
C VAL A 432 -3.53 -9.88 15.12
N GLY A 433 -2.78 -10.68 15.87
CA GLY A 433 -1.31 -10.67 15.88
C GLY A 433 -0.74 -12.04 15.55
N GLU A 434 0.45 -12.05 14.94
CA GLU A 434 1.19 -13.28 14.68
C GLU A 434 1.39 -14.11 15.97
N GLY A 435 1.16 -15.42 15.85
CA GLY A 435 1.17 -16.40 16.94
C GLY A 435 -0.13 -16.53 17.72
N GLN A 436 -1.09 -15.61 17.56
CA GLN A 436 -2.39 -15.76 18.22
C GLN A 436 -3.18 -16.91 17.60
N ARG A 437 -3.99 -17.60 18.42
CA ARG A 437 -4.99 -18.54 17.92
C ARG A 437 -6.30 -17.80 17.67
N VAL A 438 -6.82 -17.95 16.47
CA VAL A 438 -7.93 -17.17 15.95
C VAL A 438 -8.94 -18.11 15.32
N ARG A 439 -10.21 -17.85 15.61
CA ARG A 439 -11.36 -18.42 14.91
C ARG A 439 -11.87 -17.40 13.90
N ALA A 440 -12.02 -17.81 12.65
CA ALA A 440 -12.53 -16.99 11.56
C ALA A 440 -13.77 -17.65 10.94
N THR A 441 -14.85 -16.88 10.85
CA THR A 441 -16.11 -17.27 10.20
C THR A 441 -16.35 -16.37 9.01
N GLY A 442 -16.52 -16.94 7.82
CA GLY A 442 -16.70 -16.15 6.61
C GLY A 442 -17.00 -16.99 5.38
N THR A 443 -17.24 -16.32 4.26
CA THR A 443 -17.56 -17.00 2.99
C THR A 443 -16.29 -17.43 2.25
N VAL A 444 -16.27 -18.68 1.77
CA VAL A 444 -15.18 -19.21 0.94
C VAL A 444 -15.28 -18.69 -0.48
N SER A 445 -14.14 -18.31 -1.07
CA SER A 445 -14.05 -17.84 -2.46
C SER A 445 -12.64 -18.02 -3.01
N GLU A 446 -12.53 -18.06 -4.34
CA GLU A 446 -11.27 -17.92 -5.07
C GLU A 446 -11.01 -16.43 -5.39
N PHE A 447 -9.79 -15.97 -5.12
CA PHE A 447 -9.35 -14.63 -5.48
C PHE A 447 -8.00 -14.68 -6.20
N PHE A 448 -8.00 -14.31 -7.48
CA PHE A 448 -6.85 -14.49 -8.39
C PHE A 448 -6.29 -15.93 -8.44
N GLY A 449 -7.13 -16.93 -8.14
CA GLY A 449 -6.76 -18.35 -8.11
C GLY A 449 -6.27 -18.86 -6.75
N ALA A 450 -6.26 -18.02 -5.71
CA ALA A 450 -5.98 -18.44 -4.35
C ALA A 450 -7.26 -18.62 -3.53
N THR A 451 -7.29 -19.66 -2.70
CA THR A 451 -8.42 -19.92 -1.81
C THR A 451 -8.38 -18.96 -0.62
N GLN A 452 -9.50 -18.31 -0.31
CA GLN A 452 -9.61 -17.42 0.85
C GLN A 452 -10.97 -17.48 1.55
N ILE A 453 -10.98 -17.08 2.83
CA ILE A 453 -12.19 -16.86 3.64
C ILE A 453 -12.41 -15.35 3.81
N THR A 454 -13.59 -14.85 3.43
CA THR A 454 -13.96 -13.44 3.62
C THR A 454 -14.68 -13.25 4.96
N ALA A 455 -13.97 -12.69 5.95
CA ALA A 455 -14.44 -12.43 7.32
C ALA A 455 -14.48 -10.91 7.59
N SER A 456 -15.53 -10.23 7.12
CA SER A 456 -15.64 -8.76 7.11
C SER A 456 -16.69 -8.18 8.07
N THR A 457 -17.48 -9.01 8.75
CA THR A 457 -18.51 -8.57 9.69
C THR A 457 -17.97 -8.45 11.13
N PRO A 458 -18.58 -7.63 12.00
CA PRO A 458 -18.28 -7.68 13.43
C PRO A 458 -18.44 -9.11 13.98
N ALA A 459 -17.53 -9.55 14.85
CA ALA A 459 -17.46 -10.90 15.41
C ALA A 459 -17.11 -12.06 14.44
N SER A 460 -16.91 -11.80 13.15
CA SER A 460 -16.39 -12.83 12.21
C SER A 460 -14.98 -13.32 12.53
N VAL A 461 -14.22 -12.55 13.31
CA VAL A 461 -12.87 -12.91 13.77
C VAL A 461 -12.83 -12.82 15.29
N VAL A 462 -12.50 -13.94 15.93
CA VAL A 462 -12.42 -14.08 17.40
C VAL A 462 -11.04 -14.61 17.78
N VAL A 463 -10.30 -13.85 18.59
CA VAL A 463 -9.05 -14.33 19.19
C VAL A 463 -9.39 -15.29 20.34
N THR A 464 -9.17 -16.58 20.14
CA THR A 464 -9.47 -17.63 21.14
C THR A 464 -8.30 -17.86 22.08
N ASP A 465 -7.08 -17.54 21.66
CA ASP A 465 -5.90 -17.43 22.52
C ASP A 465 -4.99 -16.28 22.06
N ALA A 466 -4.76 -15.30 22.93
CA ALA A 466 -3.92 -14.14 22.65
C ALA A 466 -2.41 -14.41 22.87
N GLY A 467 -2.03 -15.60 23.37
CA GLY A 467 -0.65 -16.03 23.53
C GLY A 467 0.09 -16.24 22.20
N ASN A 468 1.40 -16.50 22.29
CA ASN A 468 2.18 -16.89 21.12
C ASN A 468 2.23 -18.42 21.01
N ASN A 469 1.51 -18.94 20.03
CA ASN A 469 1.33 -20.35 19.77
C ASN A 469 2.16 -20.87 18.59
N LEU A 470 3.04 -20.06 17.98
CA LEU A 470 3.83 -20.45 16.79
C LEU A 470 4.60 -21.77 16.95
N ALA A 471 4.95 -22.16 18.18
CA ALA A 471 5.62 -23.44 18.46
C ALA A 471 4.75 -24.69 18.21
N ALA A 472 3.44 -24.52 17.98
CA ALA A 472 2.52 -25.58 17.58
C ALA A 472 2.43 -25.74 16.05
N ILE A 473 3.18 -24.95 15.28
CA ILE A 473 3.30 -25.03 13.83
C ILE A 473 4.74 -25.40 13.46
N THR A 474 4.91 -26.45 12.67
CA THR A 474 6.18 -26.77 12.03
C THR A 474 6.21 -26.20 10.60
N PRO A 475 7.09 -25.25 10.26
CA PRO A 475 7.21 -24.77 8.89
C PRO A 475 7.50 -25.91 7.90
N ALA A 476 6.74 -25.95 6.80
CA ALA A 476 6.93 -26.97 5.78
C ALA A 476 8.27 -26.77 5.07
N ALA A 477 9.17 -27.76 5.19
CA ALA A 477 10.47 -27.69 4.56
C ALA A 477 10.35 -27.87 3.03
N ILE A 478 10.91 -26.93 2.28
CA ILE A 478 11.00 -26.98 0.82
C ILE A 478 12.46 -27.07 0.42
N SER A 479 12.79 -28.08 -0.39
CA SER A 479 14.08 -28.20 -1.06
C SER A 479 13.91 -27.98 -2.55
N LEU A 480 14.88 -27.29 -3.15
CA LEU A 480 14.91 -26.92 -4.55
C LEU A 480 16.03 -27.69 -5.27
N PRO A 481 15.85 -28.05 -6.56
CA PRO A 481 14.69 -27.75 -7.40
C PRO A 481 13.44 -28.56 -7.01
N VAL A 482 12.26 -27.95 -7.14
CA VAL A 482 10.96 -28.61 -6.97
C VAL A 482 10.87 -29.83 -7.88
N ALA A 483 10.50 -30.97 -7.30
CA ALA A 483 10.27 -32.20 -8.04
C ALA A 483 8.86 -32.20 -8.66
N GLY A 484 8.78 -32.48 -9.96
CA GLY A 484 7.49 -32.58 -10.66
C GLY A 484 7.00 -31.25 -11.22
N ASP A 485 5.69 -31.02 -11.05
CA ASP A 485 4.99 -29.81 -11.46
C ASP A 485 5.08 -28.75 -10.35
N VAL A 486 5.51 -27.54 -10.70
CA VAL A 486 5.80 -26.49 -9.71
C VAL A 486 4.52 -25.97 -9.08
N ASP A 487 3.48 -25.76 -9.89
CA ASP A 487 2.23 -25.19 -9.42
C ASP A 487 1.52 -26.17 -8.50
N ALA A 488 1.37 -27.44 -8.90
CA ALA A 488 0.79 -28.46 -8.03
C ALA A 488 1.58 -28.68 -6.72
N PHE A 489 2.91 -28.51 -6.75
CA PHE A 489 3.73 -28.65 -5.54
C PHE A 489 3.51 -27.49 -4.56
N TYR A 490 3.43 -26.26 -5.06
CA TYR A 490 3.20 -25.08 -4.22
C TYR A 490 1.73 -24.92 -3.80
N GLU A 491 0.78 -25.39 -4.62
CA GLU A 491 -0.66 -25.44 -4.30
C GLU A 491 -0.94 -26.20 -3.01
N ALA A 492 -0.34 -27.38 -2.86
CA ALA A 492 -0.42 -28.19 -1.65
C ALA A 492 0.20 -27.53 -0.39
N ARG A 493 0.75 -26.31 -0.53
CA ARG A 493 1.37 -25.51 0.53
C ARG A 493 0.87 -24.07 0.52
N GLU A 494 -0.21 -23.78 -0.22
CA GLU A 494 -0.74 -22.42 -0.33
C GLU A 494 -1.13 -21.88 1.04
N SER A 495 -0.72 -20.65 1.34
CA SER A 495 -0.96 -19.96 2.61
C SER A 495 -0.27 -20.59 3.84
N MET A 496 0.57 -21.62 3.67
CA MET A 496 1.33 -22.21 4.77
C MET A 496 2.63 -21.44 5.05
N LEU A 497 3.06 -21.49 6.31
CA LEU A 497 4.42 -21.17 6.71
C LEU A 497 5.37 -22.24 6.16
N VAL A 498 6.29 -21.84 5.28
CA VAL A 498 7.28 -22.71 4.64
C VAL A 498 8.69 -22.28 5.00
N ARG A 499 9.65 -23.19 4.89
CA ARG A 499 11.09 -22.91 5.03
C ARG A 499 11.87 -23.50 3.87
N PHE A 500 12.50 -22.65 3.07
CA PHE A 500 13.46 -23.07 2.06
C PHE A 500 14.77 -23.48 2.74
N VAL A 501 15.16 -24.75 2.57
CA VAL A 501 16.32 -25.33 3.26
C VAL A 501 17.63 -25.17 2.50
N ASP A 502 17.53 -24.88 1.19
CA ASP A 502 18.68 -24.66 0.33
C ASP A 502 19.11 -23.19 0.36
N PRO A 503 20.42 -22.89 0.28
CA PRO A 503 20.89 -21.52 0.15
C PRO A 503 20.39 -20.92 -1.16
N LEU A 504 19.82 -19.72 -1.07
CA LEU A 504 19.31 -18.96 -2.20
C LEU A 504 20.22 -17.77 -2.49
N PHE A 505 20.27 -17.33 -3.73
CA PHE A 505 21.08 -16.18 -4.14
C PHE A 505 20.21 -15.14 -4.85
N VAL A 506 20.40 -13.86 -4.48
CA VAL A 506 19.73 -12.74 -5.14
C VAL A 506 20.11 -12.71 -6.62
N SER A 507 19.12 -12.73 -7.52
CA SER A 507 19.41 -12.73 -8.95
C SER A 507 18.66 -11.69 -9.77
N GLU A 508 17.41 -11.39 -9.43
CA GLU A 508 16.59 -10.37 -10.12
C GLU A 508 15.98 -9.40 -9.10
N TYR A 509 15.92 -8.13 -9.46
CA TYR A 509 15.52 -7.02 -8.59
C TYR A 509 14.95 -5.82 -9.36
N PHE A 510 14.62 -5.99 -10.64
CA PHE A 510 13.96 -4.98 -11.46
C PHE A 510 12.60 -4.56 -10.86
N GLU A 511 11.84 -5.53 -10.34
CA GLU A 511 10.52 -5.28 -9.77
C GLU A 511 10.56 -4.78 -8.31
N LEU A 512 11.74 -4.52 -7.76
CA LEU A 512 11.90 -4.10 -6.37
C LEU A 512 11.23 -2.74 -6.09
N ALA A 513 11.54 -1.70 -6.87
CA ALA A 513 10.92 -0.38 -6.71
C ALA A 513 9.45 -0.35 -7.10
N ARG A 514 9.05 -1.25 -8.00
CA ARG A 514 7.70 -1.27 -8.55
C ARG A 514 6.76 -1.99 -7.60
N TYR A 515 7.13 -3.19 -7.14
CA TYR A 515 6.22 -4.07 -6.41
C TYR A 515 6.81 -4.65 -5.12
N GLY A 516 7.99 -4.22 -4.70
CA GLY A 516 8.64 -4.76 -3.49
C GLY A 516 9.04 -6.22 -3.64
N GLN A 517 9.51 -6.63 -4.82
CA GLN A 517 9.81 -8.03 -5.13
C GLN A 517 11.24 -8.23 -5.65
N ILE A 518 11.84 -9.34 -5.26
CA ILE A 518 13.09 -9.85 -5.85
C ILE A 518 12.96 -11.34 -6.16
N GLU A 519 13.74 -11.83 -7.12
CA GLU A 519 13.88 -13.26 -7.37
C GLU A 519 15.18 -13.80 -6.79
N LEU A 520 15.05 -14.93 -6.11
CA LEU A 520 16.13 -15.72 -5.56
C LEU A 520 16.22 -17.06 -6.28
N TYR A 521 17.43 -17.57 -6.44
CA TYR A 521 17.67 -18.88 -7.06
C TYR A 521 18.48 -19.79 -6.15
N ALA A 522 18.07 -21.05 -6.03
CA ALA A 522 18.88 -22.07 -5.35
C ALA A 522 20.07 -22.51 -6.21
N GLY A 523 21.17 -22.87 -5.54
CA GLY A 523 22.41 -23.35 -6.16
C GLY A 523 23.32 -22.20 -6.58
N ASN A 524 23.14 -21.69 -7.80
CA ASN A 524 23.86 -20.54 -8.34
C ASN A 524 22.89 -19.58 -9.05
N ARG A 525 23.30 -18.33 -9.23
CA ARG A 525 22.60 -17.41 -10.14
C ARG A 525 22.54 -18.01 -11.56
N PRO A 526 21.37 -18.03 -12.22
CA PRO A 526 21.24 -18.60 -13.54
C PRO A 526 22.04 -17.83 -14.58
N ARG A 527 22.45 -18.54 -15.63
CA ARG A 527 23.12 -17.97 -16.81
C ARG A 527 22.10 -17.83 -17.94
N GLN A 528 22.34 -16.95 -18.88
CA GLN A 528 21.56 -16.88 -20.11
C GLN A 528 21.70 -18.19 -20.90
N PHE A 529 20.62 -18.74 -21.45
CA PHE A 529 20.69 -20.06 -22.10
C PHE A 529 21.76 -20.12 -23.19
N THR A 530 21.80 -19.11 -24.07
CA THR A 530 22.75 -19.01 -25.19
C THR A 530 24.13 -18.50 -24.78
N GLU A 531 24.37 -18.29 -23.50
CA GLU A 531 25.72 -18.09 -22.95
C GLU A 531 26.47 -19.43 -22.91
N ASP A 532 25.78 -20.50 -22.51
CA ASP A 532 26.40 -21.82 -22.36
C ASP A 532 25.98 -22.83 -23.44
N ASN A 533 24.83 -22.61 -24.10
CA ASN A 533 24.21 -23.57 -25.02
C ASN A 533 24.05 -23.01 -26.44
N VAL A 534 24.18 -23.89 -27.44
CA VAL A 534 23.82 -23.52 -28.81
C VAL A 534 22.32 -23.20 -28.88
N PRO A 535 21.90 -22.15 -29.63
CA PRO A 535 20.49 -21.81 -29.81
C PRO A 535 19.62 -23.02 -30.16
N SER A 536 18.52 -23.19 -29.43
CA SER A 536 17.59 -24.30 -29.59
C SER A 536 16.27 -23.99 -28.90
N ALA A 537 15.16 -23.93 -29.67
CA ALA A 537 13.86 -23.64 -29.09
C ALA A 537 13.42 -24.66 -28.04
N ALA A 538 13.66 -25.96 -28.31
CA ALA A 538 13.37 -27.01 -27.34
C ALA A 538 14.29 -26.94 -26.11
N GLY A 539 15.57 -26.63 -26.31
CA GLY A 539 16.54 -26.48 -25.22
C GLY A 539 16.22 -25.30 -24.33
N TYR A 540 15.89 -24.15 -24.92
CA TYR A 540 15.52 -22.93 -24.23
C TYR A 540 14.24 -23.12 -23.41
N ALA A 541 13.19 -23.71 -23.99
CA ALA A 541 11.96 -24.02 -23.26
C ALA A 541 12.21 -24.97 -22.08
N ALA A 542 13.03 -26.01 -22.25
CA ALA A 542 13.40 -26.91 -21.16
C ALA A 542 14.22 -26.21 -20.08
N TYR A 543 15.09 -25.26 -20.46
CA TYR A 543 15.88 -24.47 -19.52
C TYR A 543 15.00 -23.55 -18.68
N GLN A 544 14.02 -22.87 -19.26
CA GLN A 544 13.07 -22.03 -18.50
C GLN A 544 12.26 -22.85 -17.49
N LEU A 545 11.88 -24.08 -17.82
CA LEU A 545 11.23 -25.01 -16.88
C LEU A 545 12.16 -25.48 -15.77
N GLU A 546 13.48 -25.58 -16.02
CA GLU A 546 14.47 -25.87 -14.98
C GLU A 546 14.64 -24.70 -14.02
N LEU A 547 14.74 -23.47 -14.55
CA LEU A 547 14.82 -22.25 -13.76
C LEU A 547 13.60 -22.08 -12.84
N ALA A 548 12.39 -22.28 -13.36
CA ALA A 548 11.16 -22.18 -12.58
C ALA A 548 11.13 -23.10 -11.36
N ARG A 549 11.75 -24.29 -11.45
CA ARG A 549 11.81 -25.25 -10.34
C ARG A 549 12.72 -24.83 -9.20
N ARG A 550 13.63 -23.89 -9.41
CA ARG A 550 14.60 -23.45 -8.38
C ARG A 550 14.56 -21.95 -8.11
N ARG A 551 13.51 -21.28 -8.58
CA ARG A 551 13.22 -19.87 -8.37
C ARG A 551 12.30 -19.69 -7.16
N VAL A 552 12.57 -18.65 -6.38
CA VAL A 552 11.71 -18.16 -5.29
C VAL A 552 11.50 -16.66 -5.49
N VAL A 553 10.24 -16.22 -5.50
CA VAL A 553 9.91 -14.79 -5.50
C VAL A 553 9.73 -14.35 -4.05
N LEU A 554 10.63 -13.51 -3.57
CA LEU A 554 10.55 -12.90 -2.24
C LEU A 554 9.85 -11.54 -2.36
N ASP A 555 8.85 -11.32 -1.52
CA ASP A 555 7.95 -10.18 -1.57
C ASP A 555 7.81 -9.53 -0.19
N ASP A 556 7.69 -8.20 -0.17
CA ASP A 556 7.70 -7.39 1.04
C ASP A 556 6.35 -7.04 1.64
N GLU A 557 5.28 -7.69 1.18
CA GLU A 557 3.89 -7.50 1.59
C GLU A 557 3.20 -6.23 1.07
N ASN A 558 3.91 -5.37 0.34
CA ASN A 558 3.33 -4.16 -0.24
C ASN A 558 2.81 -4.41 -1.66
N ASN A 559 1.53 -4.12 -1.88
CA ASN A 559 0.89 -4.27 -3.20
C ASN A 559 0.72 -2.94 -3.95
N VAL A 560 1.24 -1.84 -3.42
CA VAL A 560 1.18 -0.53 -4.07
C VAL A 560 2.34 -0.41 -5.04
N GLU A 561 1.98 -0.30 -6.32
CA GLU A 561 2.94 -0.01 -7.37
C GLU A 561 3.62 1.34 -7.14
N ASN A 562 4.95 1.37 -7.14
CA ASN A 562 5.76 2.59 -6.98
C ASN A 562 5.38 3.41 -5.75
N TRP A 563 5.51 2.82 -4.56
CA TRP A 563 5.11 3.47 -3.31
C TRP A 563 5.69 4.90 -3.20
N PRO A 564 4.85 5.96 -3.12
CA PRO A 564 5.32 7.33 -3.22
C PRO A 564 6.15 7.75 -2.00
N LEU A 565 7.32 8.35 -2.25
CA LEU A 565 8.29 8.81 -1.25
C LEU A 565 7.89 10.11 -0.51
N THR A 566 6.59 10.31 -0.27
CA THR A 566 5.99 11.58 0.18
C THR A 566 6.05 11.81 1.69
N GLN A 567 6.61 10.88 2.48
CA GLN A 567 6.70 11.06 3.94
C GLN A 567 7.83 12.02 4.36
N ALA A 568 7.49 12.91 5.29
CA ALA A 568 8.43 13.84 5.92
C ALA A 568 9.28 13.14 7.01
N GLU A 569 10.56 13.55 7.09
CA GLU A 569 11.60 13.15 8.04
C GLU A 569 12.37 11.84 7.77
N GLY A 570 13.60 11.97 7.26
CA GLY A 570 14.78 11.17 7.66
C GLY A 570 14.80 9.66 7.41
N ARG A 571 13.75 9.07 6.84
CA ARG A 571 13.61 7.63 6.52
C ARG A 571 13.52 7.37 5.02
N GLN A 572 13.95 8.33 4.23
CA GLN A 572 14.04 8.18 2.79
C GLN A 572 15.25 7.26 2.53
N LEU A 573 15.04 6.20 1.71
CA LEU A 573 16.01 5.42 0.91
C LEU A 573 15.86 3.87 1.03
N LEU A 574 14.87 3.33 0.31
CA LEU A 574 14.68 1.96 -0.24
C LEU A 574 15.54 0.76 0.25
N PHE A 575 14.85 -0.19 0.88
CA PHE A 575 14.92 -1.67 0.74
C PHE A 575 16.08 -2.55 1.31
N HIS A 576 15.90 -2.96 2.56
CA HIS A 576 16.51 -4.07 3.30
C HIS A 576 15.40 -4.79 4.09
N PRO A 577 15.42 -6.13 4.31
CA PRO A 577 14.43 -6.81 5.12
C PRO A 577 14.31 -6.18 6.50
N GLN A 578 13.10 -5.79 6.87
CA GLN A 578 12.74 -5.36 8.19
C GLN A 578 12.74 -6.58 9.10
N ALA A 579 12.86 -6.32 10.41
CA ALA A 579 12.52 -7.30 11.44
C ALA A 579 11.06 -7.80 11.37
N HIS A 580 10.24 -7.29 10.45
CA HIS A 580 8.83 -7.62 10.25
C HIS A 580 8.50 -8.18 8.87
N GLY A 581 9.51 -8.45 8.02
CA GLY A 581 9.34 -9.12 6.73
C GLY A 581 9.26 -8.23 5.49
N GLY A 582 8.88 -6.95 5.63
CA GLY A 582 8.92 -5.98 4.52
C GLY A 582 10.31 -5.44 4.17
N PHE A 583 10.50 -4.69 3.09
CA PHE A 583 11.76 -4.04 2.72
C PHE A 583 11.81 -2.58 3.24
N SER A 584 12.92 -2.10 3.79
CA SER A 584 13.13 -0.77 4.42
C SER A 584 14.56 -0.27 4.29
N ALA A 585 14.78 1.04 4.28
CA ALA A 585 16.10 1.67 4.33
C ALA A 585 17.00 1.14 5.47
N GLY A 586 18.16 0.58 5.10
CA GLY A 586 19.34 0.53 5.97
C GLY A 586 20.06 1.88 6.00
N VAL A 587 21.18 2.00 6.72
CA VAL A 587 21.98 3.23 6.69
C VAL A 587 22.68 3.36 5.34
N GLN A 588 22.61 4.55 4.70
CA GLN A 588 23.28 4.84 3.42
C GLN A 588 24.70 4.25 3.36
N GLY A 589 24.95 3.39 2.36
CA GLY A 589 26.29 2.95 1.97
C GLY A 589 26.82 1.67 2.62
N GLU A 590 26.14 1.06 3.60
CA GLU A 590 26.63 -0.17 4.27
C GLU A 590 25.63 -1.34 4.34
N ASP A 591 24.30 -1.10 4.20
CA ASP A 591 23.24 -2.09 4.50
C ASP A 591 22.33 -2.46 3.30
N PHE A 592 22.87 -2.61 2.09
CA PHE A 592 22.08 -3.05 0.92
C PHE A 592 22.53 -4.41 0.41
N PHE A 593 21.56 -5.28 0.10
CA PHE A 593 21.85 -6.49 -0.65
C PHE A 593 22.36 -6.14 -2.05
N ARG A 594 23.14 -7.04 -2.62
CA ARG A 594 23.70 -6.98 -3.96
C ARG A 594 23.30 -8.24 -4.73
N GLY A 595 23.23 -8.17 -6.06
CA GLY A 595 23.10 -9.37 -6.88
C GLY A 595 24.17 -10.39 -6.47
N GLY A 596 23.78 -11.62 -6.16
CA GLY A 596 24.67 -12.66 -5.65
C GLY A 596 24.81 -12.74 -4.14
N ASP A 597 24.19 -11.87 -3.35
CA ASP A 597 24.10 -12.09 -1.91
C ASP A 597 23.26 -13.31 -1.57
N ARG A 598 23.63 -13.97 -0.47
CA ARG A 598 23.05 -15.26 -0.07
C ARG A 598 21.94 -15.08 0.94
N VAL A 599 20.85 -15.82 0.79
CA VAL A 599 19.75 -15.94 1.76
C VAL A 599 19.73 -17.38 2.25
N ASP A 600 19.86 -17.55 3.57
CA ASP A 600 19.84 -18.85 4.23
C ASP A 600 18.54 -19.00 5.03
N ASP A 601 18.01 -20.23 5.12
CA ASP A 601 16.82 -20.59 5.93
C ASP A 601 15.61 -19.65 5.73
N LEU A 602 15.36 -19.21 4.48
CA LEU A 602 14.26 -18.31 4.17
C LEU A 602 12.93 -18.94 4.61
N THR A 603 12.30 -18.32 5.60
CA THR A 603 11.05 -18.77 6.21
C THR A 603 10.01 -17.68 6.06
N GLY A 604 8.79 -18.07 5.71
CA GLY A 604 7.73 -17.12 5.39
C GLY A 604 6.47 -17.84 4.93
N VAL A 605 5.38 -17.10 4.74
CA VAL A 605 4.15 -17.65 4.20
C VAL A 605 4.24 -17.73 2.68
N LEU A 606 4.07 -18.92 2.12
CA LEU A 606 3.97 -19.15 0.68
C LEU A 606 2.54 -18.91 0.23
N HIS A 607 2.31 -18.07 -0.78
CA HIS A 607 0.96 -17.77 -1.25
C HIS A 607 0.98 -17.43 -2.74
N TRP A 608 -0.06 -17.87 -3.46
CA TRP A 608 -0.32 -17.42 -4.82
C TRP A 608 -0.94 -16.03 -4.78
N SER A 609 -0.26 -15.03 -5.33
CA SER A 609 -0.75 -13.64 -5.28
C SER A 609 -0.59 -12.93 -6.61
N PHE A 610 -1.22 -11.76 -6.73
CA PHE A 610 -0.98 -10.80 -7.81
C PHE A 610 0.07 -9.78 -7.34
N ALA A 611 0.95 -9.27 -8.22
CA ALA A 611 1.99 -8.28 -7.84
C ALA A 611 1.47 -6.83 -7.79
N GLY A 612 0.20 -6.59 -8.14
CA GLY A 612 -0.34 -5.23 -8.35
C GLY A 612 -0.78 -4.95 -9.79
N VAL A 613 -0.38 -5.78 -10.76
CA VAL A 613 -0.73 -5.64 -12.19
C VAL A 613 -1.26 -6.95 -12.78
N THR A 614 -2.25 -6.86 -13.68
CA THR A 614 -2.85 -8.03 -14.35
C THR A 614 -1.80 -8.92 -15.02
N GLY A 615 -1.87 -10.23 -14.77
CA GLY A 615 -1.00 -11.22 -15.40
C GLY A 615 0.37 -11.39 -14.74
N THR A 616 0.56 -10.82 -13.56
CA THR A 616 1.78 -10.98 -12.75
C THR A 616 1.62 -12.05 -11.67
N ASP A 617 0.57 -12.87 -11.73
CA ASP A 617 0.27 -13.84 -10.68
C ASP A 617 1.40 -14.86 -10.56
N ALA A 618 1.84 -15.13 -9.32
CA ALA A 618 2.96 -16.01 -9.05
C ALA A 618 2.95 -16.53 -7.60
N TRP A 619 3.63 -17.67 -7.39
CA TRP A 619 3.99 -18.17 -6.07
C TRP A 619 5.03 -17.25 -5.43
N ARG A 620 4.69 -16.67 -4.27
CA ARG A 620 5.56 -15.77 -3.52
C ARG A 620 5.69 -16.21 -2.08
N ILE A 621 6.85 -15.93 -1.51
CA ILE A 621 7.07 -16.04 -0.07
C ILE A 621 7.10 -14.64 0.54
N ARG A 622 6.32 -14.46 1.61
CA ARG A 622 6.33 -13.25 2.45
C ARG A 622 6.93 -13.61 3.80
N PRO A 623 8.08 -13.04 4.20
CA PRO A 623 8.63 -13.32 5.51
C PRO A 623 7.69 -12.82 6.61
N THR A 624 7.77 -13.44 7.77
CA THR A 624 6.93 -13.07 8.92
C THR A 624 7.73 -12.24 9.91
N ARG A 625 7.06 -11.67 10.92
CA ARG A 625 7.76 -10.93 11.97
C ARG A 625 8.53 -11.85 12.91
N ALA A 626 8.14 -13.11 13.06
CA ALA A 626 8.94 -14.10 13.78
C ALA A 626 10.17 -14.59 12.99
N ALA A 627 10.11 -14.55 11.65
CA ALA A 627 11.19 -15.02 10.77
C ALA A 627 11.47 -14.03 9.62
N PRO A 628 12.11 -12.88 9.89
CA PRO A 628 12.48 -11.95 8.84
C PRO A 628 13.54 -12.55 7.90
N ALA A 629 13.50 -12.19 6.62
CA ALA A 629 14.54 -12.57 5.67
C ALA A 629 15.89 -11.92 6.05
N THR A 630 17.00 -12.63 5.85
CA THR A 630 18.34 -12.09 6.11
C THR A 630 19.24 -12.31 4.90
N PHE A 631 20.03 -11.30 4.57
CA PHE A 631 21.00 -11.35 3.47
C PHE A 631 22.40 -11.43 4.04
N THR A 632 23.16 -12.43 3.59
CA THR A 632 24.58 -12.59 3.87
C THR A 632 25.37 -12.01 2.70
N PRO A 633 26.15 -10.93 2.92
CA PRO A 633 26.99 -10.36 1.88
C PRO A 633 28.08 -11.35 1.45
N VAL A 634 27.97 -11.87 0.23
CA VAL A 634 28.99 -12.76 -0.35
C VAL A 634 29.53 -12.24 -1.69
N ASN A 635 28.79 -11.35 -2.36
CA ASN A 635 29.28 -10.64 -3.53
C ASN A 635 29.71 -9.21 -3.12
N LEU A 636 30.90 -9.06 -2.55
CA LEU A 636 31.36 -7.76 -2.03
C LEU A 636 31.69 -6.77 -3.14
N ARG A 637 31.27 -5.52 -2.94
CA ARG A 637 31.61 -4.36 -3.78
C ARG A 637 33.13 -4.12 -3.79
N ASN A 638 33.74 -4.13 -4.97
CA ASN A 638 35.17 -3.82 -5.15
C ASN A 638 35.36 -2.56 -5.99
N ALA A 639 35.75 -1.45 -5.35
CA ALA A 639 35.96 -0.16 -6.01
C ALA A 639 37.31 -0.05 -6.74
N THR A 640 38.13 -1.11 -6.75
CA THR A 640 39.39 -1.14 -7.50
C THR A 640 39.22 -1.99 -8.75
N ALA A 641 39.59 -1.43 -9.90
CA ALA A 641 39.59 -2.15 -11.16
C ALA A 641 40.50 -3.41 -11.08
N PRO A 642 40.12 -4.52 -11.73
CA PRO A 642 40.88 -5.76 -11.67
C PRO A 642 42.27 -5.62 -12.31
N ALA A 643 43.25 -6.35 -11.78
CA ALA A 643 44.58 -6.40 -12.37
C ALA A 643 44.60 -7.37 -13.55
N VAL A 644 44.87 -6.85 -14.75
CA VAL A 644 44.91 -7.62 -16.01
C VAL A 644 46.33 -7.80 -16.58
N GLY A 645 47.35 -7.29 -15.87
CA GLY A 645 48.72 -7.25 -16.34
C GLY A 645 48.89 -6.41 -17.60
N GLY A 646 49.95 -6.70 -18.36
CA GLY A 646 50.24 -6.04 -19.63
C GLY A 646 50.90 -4.67 -19.52
N SER A 647 51.57 -4.26 -20.58
CA SER A 647 52.18 -2.94 -20.74
C SER A 647 51.22 -1.89 -21.30
N ILE A 648 50.17 -2.33 -21.99
CA ILE A 648 49.08 -1.48 -22.50
C ILE A 648 47.77 -2.01 -21.96
N ARG A 649 46.88 -1.10 -21.53
CA ARG A 649 45.54 -1.45 -21.08
C ARG A 649 44.51 -0.99 -22.10
N ALA A 650 43.59 -1.88 -22.44
CA ALA A 650 42.41 -1.55 -23.25
C ALA A 650 41.14 -1.81 -22.44
N ALA A 651 40.04 -1.11 -22.73
CA ALA A 651 38.75 -1.38 -22.10
C ALA A 651 37.57 -1.28 -23.07
N SER A 652 36.55 -2.12 -22.86
CA SER A 652 35.22 -2.00 -23.46
C SER A 652 34.26 -1.43 -22.41
N VAL A 653 33.54 -0.36 -22.73
CA VAL A 653 32.68 0.35 -21.79
C VAL A 653 31.37 0.75 -22.48
N ASN A 654 30.25 0.23 -21.99
CA ASN A 654 28.93 0.80 -22.23
C ASN A 654 28.70 1.95 -21.23
N LEU A 655 28.14 3.05 -21.70
CA LEU A 655 27.93 4.27 -20.94
C LEU A 655 26.50 4.43 -20.41
N LEU A 656 25.58 3.51 -20.75
CA LEU A 656 24.14 3.65 -20.47
C LEU A 656 23.62 5.00 -20.98
N ASN A 657 23.60 5.16 -22.30
CA ASN A 657 23.18 6.37 -23.02
C ASN A 657 23.70 7.70 -22.43
N TYR A 658 25.01 7.94 -22.50
CA TYR A 658 25.60 9.24 -22.15
C TYR A 658 25.21 10.31 -23.16
N PHE A 659 24.10 11.00 -22.89
CA PHE A 659 23.55 12.05 -23.73
C PHE A 659 23.65 13.39 -23.02
N THR A 660 24.21 14.36 -23.74
CA THR A 660 24.29 15.75 -23.28
C THR A 660 23.04 16.54 -23.59
N THR A 661 22.21 16.04 -24.52
CA THR A 661 20.84 16.54 -24.70
C THR A 661 19.97 15.95 -23.60
N ILE A 662 19.46 16.84 -22.75
CA ILE A 662 18.50 16.48 -21.70
C ILE A 662 17.21 15.99 -22.34
N ASP A 663 16.75 14.82 -21.92
CA ASP A 663 15.47 14.30 -22.36
C ASP A 663 14.34 15.00 -21.60
N THR A 664 13.53 15.74 -22.33
CA THR A 664 12.35 16.42 -21.76
C THR A 664 11.09 16.00 -22.51
N THR A 665 11.18 14.91 -23.26
CA THR A 665 10.11 14.42 -24.14
C THR A 665 9.65 13.06 -23.63
N ALA A 666 8.34 12.82 -23.65
CA ALA A 666 7.84 11.49 -23.33
C ALA A 666 8.51 10.45 -24.25
N SER A 667 8.99 9.34 -23.69
CA SER A 667 9.69 8.30 -24.46
C SER A 667 8.81 7.79 -25.59
N THR A 668 9.12 8.28 -26.79
CA THR A 668 8.37 8.02 -28.03
C THR A 668 9.36 7.90 -29.17
N SER A 669 8.95 7.49 -30.36
CA SER A 669 9.89 7.38 -31.49
C SER A 669 10.37 8.74 -32.05
N SER A 670 10.17 9.87 -31.35
CA SER A 670 10.46 11.22 -31.85
C SER A 670 11.00 12.16 -30.77
N GLY A 671 12.06 12.91 -31.08
CA GLY A 671 12.70 13.87 -30.18
C GLY A 671 13.80 14.68 -30.88
N PRO A 672 14.54 15.55 -30.18
CA PRO A 672 15.60 16.35 -30.78
C PRO A 672 16.89 15.55 -31.04
N CYS A 673 17.00 14.34 -30.49
CA CYS A 673 18.21 13.54 -30.55
C CYS A 673 18.45 12.87 -31.92
N GLY A 674 19.70 12.42 -32.09
CA GLY A 674 20.20 11.77 -33.29
C GLY A 674 20.79 12.70 -34.34
N PRO A 675 21.44 12.12 -35.36
CA PRO A 675 22.36 12.85 -36.25
C PRO A 675 21.67 13.94 -37.09
N THR A 676 20.37 13.81 -37.33
CA THR A 676 19.54 14.77 -38.09
C THR A 676 18.47 15.45 -37.25
N GLY A 677 18.38 15.13 -35.96
CA GLY A 677 17.17 15.35 -35.15
C GLY A 677 15.99 14.46 -35.59
N GLY A 678 15.02 14.29 -34.71
CA GLY A 678 13.79 13.52 -34.95
C GLY A 678 13.71 12.16 -34.26
N GLN A 679 14.66 11.82 -33.38
CA GLN A 679 14.65 10.58 -32.60
C GLN A 679 14.56 10.88 -31.11
N ASP A 680 14.00 9.92 -30.36
CA ASP A 680 13.94 9.95 -28.90
C ASP A 680 15.31 10.26 -28.31
N CYS A 681 15.32 11.08 -27.26
CA CYS A 681 16.46 11.13 -26.36
C CYS A 681 16.39 9.90 -25.44
N ARG A 682 17.54 9.50 -24.88
CA ARG A 682 17.66 8.21 -24.16
C ARG A 682 18.58 8.28 -22.95
N GLY A 683 19.04 9.47 -22.57
CA GLY A 683 19.98 9.68 -21.47
C GLY A 683 19.32 10.39 -20.30
N ALA A 684 20.05 11.26 -19.61
CA ALA A 684 19.54 12.02 -18.48
C ALA A 684 18.32 12.89 -18.82
N ASP A 685 17.33 12.87 -17.93
CA ASP A 685 16.10 13.67 -17.99
C ASP A 685 16.27 15.04 -17.34
N SER A 686 17.37 15.23 -16.57
CA SER A 686 17.74 16.52 -16.01
C SER A 686 19.25 16.81 -16.06
N VAL A 687 19.61 18.09 -15.91
CA VAL A 687 21.03 18.50 -15.80
C VAL A 687 21.70 17.87 -14.57
N VAL A 688 20.95 17.67 -13.49
CA VAL A 688 21.47 17.06 -12.25
C VAL A 688 21.82 15.59 -12.47
N GLU A 689 21.00 14.87 -13.23
CA GLU A 689 21.29 13.49 -13.66
C GLU A 689 22.49 13.40 -14.57
N LEU A 690 22.58 14.30 -15.56
CA LEU A 690 23.75 14.37 -16.44
C LEU A 690 25.03 14.64 -15.63
N ASP A 691 24.98 15.54 -14.65
CA ASP A 691 26.12 15.81 -13.77
C ASP A 691 26.50 14.58 -12.92
N ARG A 692 25.51 13.80 -12.43
CA ARG A 692 25.72 12.52 -11.73
C ARG A 692 26.39 11.48 -12.64
N GLN A 693 25.84 11.28 -13.84
CA GLN A 693 26.36 10.34 -14.82
C GLN A 693 27.78 10.72 -15.24
N ARG A 694 28.04 12.01 -15.48
CA ARG A 694 29.37 12.56 -15.81
C ARG A 694 30.39 12.29 -14.71
N GLU A 695 30.05 12.58 -13.45
CA GLU A 695 30.96 12.33 -12.32
C GLU A 695 31.29 10.84 -12.20
N ARG A 696 30.29 9.95 -12.19
CA ARG A 696 30.51 8.50 -12.08
C ARG A 696 31.29 7.92 -13.26
N THR A 697 30.93 8.31 -14.48
CA THR A 697 31.65 7.88 -15.68
C THR A 697 33.11 8.33 -15.62
N SER A 698 33.38 9.55 -15.11
CA SER A 698 34.75 10.04 -14.93
C SER A 698 35.54 9.21 -13.89
N ILE A 699 34.89 8.75 -12.81
CA ILE A 699 35.49 7.84 -11.82
C ILE A 699 35.89 6.53 -12.48
N VAL A 700 34.97 5.91 -13.23
CA VAL A 700 35.18 4.60 -13.86
C VAL A 700 36.28 4.67 -14.91
N LEU A 701 36.21 5.60 -15.86
CA LEU A 701 37.23 5.72 -16.92
C LEU A 701 38.62 6.06 -16.36
N CYS A 702 38.67 6.80 -15.26
CA CYS A 702 39.93 7.06 -14.59
C CYS A 702 40.46 5.87 -13.79
N GLY A 703 39.58 5.17 -13.06
CA GLY A 703 39.91 4.00 -12.26
C GLY A 703 40.37 2.80 -13.09
N LEU A 704 39.77 2.59 -14.27
CA LEU A 704 40.23 1.61 -15.26
C LEU A 704 41.68 1.88 -15.67
N ASN A 705 42.06 3.16 -15.74
CA ASN A 705 43.38 3.62 -16.19
C ASN A 705 43.81 2.93 -17.49
N ALA A 706 42.90 2.86 -18.46
CA ALA A 706 43.14 2.23 -19.75
C ALA A 706 43.85 3.21 -20.70
N ASP A 707 44.72 2.70 -21.56
CA ASP A 707 45.40 3.51 -22.57
C ASP A 707 44.53 3.71 -23.82
N VAL A 708 43.59 2.80 -24.07
CA VAL A 708 42.56 2.90 -25.10
C VAL A 708 41.22 2.38 -24.58
N VAL A 709 40.13 3.06 -24.88
CA VAL A 709 38.78 2.67 -24.46
C VAL A 709 37.83 2.71 -25.64
N GLY A 710 37.12 1.60 -25.90
CA GLY A 710 35.96 1.54 -26.76
C GLY A 710 34.71 1.92 -25.98
N LEU A 711 34.09 3.03 -26.36
CA LEU A 711 32.86 3.54 -25.77
C LEU A 711 31.68 3.18 -26.68
N VAL A 712 30.62 2.65 -26.08
CA VAL A 712 29.31 2.51 -26.72
C VAL A 712 28.26 3.32 -25.94
N GLU A 713 27.13 3.63 -26.58
CA GLU A 713 26.06 4.45 -25.99
C GLU A 713 26.44 5.91 -25.71
N LEU A 714 27.32 6.47 -26.54
CA LEU A 714 27.52 7.91 -26.58
C LEU A 714 26.48 8.55 -27.51
N GLU A 715 25.96 9.73 -27.15
CA GLU A 715 25.05 10.47 -28.01
C GLU A 715 25.64 10.79 -29.40
N ASN A 716 24.84 10.51 -30.42
CA ASN A 716 25.12 10.84 -31.81
C ASN A 716 24.52 12.20 -32.19
N ALA A 717 25.24 13.28 -31.83
CA ALA A 717 24.81 14.64 -32.09
C ALA A 717 25.40 15.24 -33.38
N ALA A 718 24.76 16.31 -33.87
CA ALA A 718 25.26 17.12 -34.98
C ALA A 718 26.57 17.86 -34.66
N THR A 719 26.97 17.93 -33.39
CA THR A 719 28.23 18.52 -32.90
C THR A 719 29.05 17.48 -32.15
N ALA A 720 30.34 17.77 -31.93
CA ALA A 720 31.20 16.95 -31.05
C ALA A 720 30.98 17.23 -29.55
N THR A 721 29.88 17.90 -29.17
CA THR A 721 29.61 18.28 -27.78
C THR A 721 29.62 17.08 -26.82
N PRO A 722 28.97 15.94 -27.11
CA PRO A 722 28.91 14.82 -26.16
C PRO A 722 30.28 14.27 -25.78
N ILE A 723 31.16 14.04 -26.76
CA ILE A 723 32.50 13.52 -26.48
C ILE A 723 33.40 14.55 -25.79
N ASN A 724 33.27 15.83 -26.15
CA ASN A 724 34.07 16.90 -25.53
C ASN A 724 33.68 17.12 -24.07
N ASP A 725 32.39 17.02 -23.75
CA ASP A 725 31.85 17.09 -22.40
C ASP A 725 32.44 15.98 -21.51
N LEU A 726 32.33 14.73 -21.97
CA LEU A 726 32.88 13.57 -21.27
C LEU A 726 34.40 13.67 -21.08
N LEU A 727 35.16 13.98 -22.14
CA LEU A 727 36.62 14.12 -22.05
C LEU A 727 37.05 15.28 -21.15
N GLY A 728 36.26 16.35 -21.07
CA GLY A 728 36.50 17.46 -20.13
C GLY A 728 36.50 16.96 -18.68
N ALA A 729 35.49 16.20 -18.30
CA ALA A 729 35.38 15.62 -16.96
C ALA A 729 36.46 14.58 -16.66
N VAL A 730 36.67 13.63 -17.56
CA VAL A 730 37.65 12.54 -17.39
C VAL A 730 39.06 13.10 -17.25
N ASN A 731 39.46 14.05 -18.12
CA ASN A 731 40.80 14.61 -18.09
C ASN A 731 41.03 15.52 -16.87
N ALA A 732 40.01 16.24 -16.42
CA ALA A 732 40.08 16.99 -15.18
C ALA A 732 40.27 16.07 -13.97
N ARG A 733 39.63 14.89 -13.96
CA ARG A 733 39.76 13.91 -12.88
C ARG A 733 41.13 13.21 -12.87
N CYS A 734 41.57 12.69 -14.01
CA CYS A 734 42.78 11.88 -14.05
C CYS A 734 44.06 12.69 -13.86
N ALA A 735 44.16 13.84 -14.54
CA ALA A 735 45.22 14.82 -14.37
C ALA A 735 46.67 14.26 -14.25
N ASP A 736 46.96 13.13 -14.91
CA ASP A 736 48.22 12.38 -14.77
C ASP A 736 49.26 12.72 -15.87
N GLY A 737 49.00 13.75 -16.67
CA GLY A 737 49.87 14.19 -17.75
C GLY A 737 49.68 13.43 -19.08
N HIS A 738 48.77 12.45 -19.14
CA HIS A 738 48.44 11.69 -20.34
C HIS A 738 46.94 11.80 -20.67
N PRO A 739 46.47 12.98 -21.16
CA PRO A 739 45.04 13.21 -21.34
C PRO A 739 44.47 12.29 -22.42
N TYR A 740 43.24 11.83 -22.19
CA TYR A 740 42.43 11.14 -23.16
C TYR A 740 42.01 12.07 -24.29
N VAL A 741 42.11 11.57 -25.51
CA VAL A 741 41.67 12.24 -26.74
C VAL A 741 40.81 11.29 -27.57
N ALA A 742 39.85 11.84 -28.31
CA ALA A 742 38.99 11.06 -29.20
C ALA A 742 39.75 10.66 -30.48
N ALA A 743 39.56 9.41 -30.94
CA ALA A 743 40.12 8.91 -32.20
C ALA A 743 39.37 9.48 -33.42
N ASP A 744 38.06 9.63 -33.33
CA ASP A 744 37.23 10.28 -34.35
C ASP A 744 36.67 11.61 -33.86
N THR A 745 36.90 12.67 -34.63
CA THR A 745 36.36 14.02 -34.37
C THR A 745 35.21 14.37 -35.31
N THR A 746 34.75 13.43 -36.15
CA THR A 746 33.61 13.65 -37.03
C THR A 746 32.32 13.88 -36.21
N PRO A 747 31.61 15.01 -36.40
CA PRO A 747 30.26 15.17 -35.88
C PRO A 747 29.29 14.28 -36.64
N ALA A 748 28.35 13.64 -35.93
CA ALA A 748 27.38 12.69 -36.45
C ALA A 748 27.95 11.47 -37.24
N LEU A 749 27.63 10.25 -36.80
CA LEU A 749 28.04 9.01 -37.46
C LEU A 749 26.91 7.98 -37.45
N GLY A 750 26.48 7.51 -38.62
CA GLY A 750 25.40 6.51 -38.73
C GLY A 750 24.01 7.14 -38.73
N SER A 751 23.02 6.34 -38.34
CA SER A 751 21.61 6.73 -38.35
C SER A 751 20.93 6.66 -36.99
N ASP A 752 21.47 5.92 -36.02
CA ASP A 752 20.91 5.84 -34.66
C ASP A 752 21.24 7.10 -33.83
N ALA A 753 20.41 7.39 -32.82
CA ALA A 753 20.71 8.39 -31.80
C ALA A 753 21.94 8.05 -30.96
N ILE A 754 22.36 6.78 -30.97
CA ILE A 754 23.58 6.27 -30.33
C ILE A 754 24.72 6.17 -31.35
N ARG A 755 25.94 6.50 -30.92
CA ARG A 755 27.19 6.21 -31.65
C ARG A 755 28.20 5.48 -30.77
N VAL A 756 29.21 4.91 -31.43
CA VAL A 756 30.42 4.39 -30.79
C VAL A 756 31.56 5.42 -30.89
N GLN A 757 32.56 5.28 -30.01
CA GLN A 757 33.77 6.10 -30.02
C GLN A 757 34.97 5.34 -29.48
N LEU A 758 36.18 5.68 -29.94
CA LEU A 758 37.43 5.27 -29.32
C LEU A 758 38.07 6.51 -28.67
N ILE A 759 38.46 6.39 -27.40
CA ILE A 759 39.33 7.37 -26.74
C ILE A 759 40.66 6.72 -26.37
N TYR A 760 41.73 7.50 -26.36
CA TYR A 760 43.06 6.98 -26.02
C TYR A 760 43.92 8.00 -25.29
N ARG A 761 44.87 7.53 -24.49
CA ARG A 761 45.81 8.37 -23.75
C ARG A 761 46.91 8.90 -24.65
N SER A 762 46.87 10.20 -24.92
CA SER A 762 47.91 10.88 -25.68
C SER A 762 49.25 10.87 -24.92
N GLY A 763 50.34 10.60 -25.65
CA GLY A 763 51.68 10.46 -25.05
C GLY A 763 52.03 9.05 -24.58
N VAL A 764 51.04 8.16 -24.41
CA VAL A 764 51.26 6.71 -24.32
C VAL A 764 51.09 6.06 -25.68
N LEU A 765 49.98 6.40 -26.37
CA LEU A 765 49.67 5.95 -27.72
C LEU A 765 49.70 7.12 -28.70
N ALA A 766 50.09 6.83 -29.94
CA ALA A 766 49.94 7.73 -31.09
C ALA A 766 49.04 7.09 -32.14
N ALA A 767 47.99 7.81 -32.56
CA ALA A 767 47.14 7.39 -33.65
C ALA A 767 47.92 7.34 -34.99
N VAL A 768 47.81 6.23 -35.71
CA VAL A 768 48.39 6.03 -37.04
C VAL A 768 47.31 6.29 -38.09
N GLY A 769 47.46 7.36 -38.85
CA GLY A 769 46.46 7.78 -39.84
C GLY A 769 45.15 8.27 -39.21
N SER A 770 44.14 8.46 -40.04
CA SER A 770 42.78 8.81 -39.58
C SER A 770 41.99 7.57 -39.17
N ALA A 771 41.08 7.72 -38.21
CA ALA A 771 40.17 6.66 -37.83
C ALA A 771 39.32 6.18 -39.02
N LEU A 772 39.14 4.86 -39.11
CA LEU A 772 38.37 4.20 -40.16
C LEU A 772 36.96 3.90 -39.64
N LYS A 773 35.97 4.01 -40.51
CA LYS A 773 34.55 3.78 -40.18
C LYS A 773 33.86 2.94 -41.25
N ASP A 774 33.03 1.99 -40.85
CA ASP A 774 32.21 1.20 -41.77
C ASP A 774 30.78 1.71 -41.84
N THR A 775 30.51 2.62 -42.78
CA THR A 775 29.18 3.23 -42.98
C THR A 775 28.25 2.38 -43.84
N ASN A 776 28.48 1.07 -43.94
CA ASN A 776 27.54 0.17 -44.61
C ASN A 776 26.18 0.21 -43.90
N ALA A 777 25.09 0.24 -44.68
CA ALA A 777 23.73 0.38 -44.17
C ALA A 777 23.28 -0.76 -43.23
N ILE A 778 24.00 -1.88 -43.16
CA ILE A 778 23.74 -2.92 -42.15
C ILE A 778 24.00 -2.43 -40.72
N HIS A 779 24.83 -1.39 -40.56
CA HIS A 779 25.17 -0.78 -39.28
C HIS A 779 24.39 0.52 -39.07
N ASP A 780 23.40 0.50 -38.17
CA ASP A 780 22.77 1.74 -37.68
C ASP A 780 23.78 2.59 -36.88
N ARG A 781 24.72 1.89 -36.21
CA ARG A 781 25.83 2.38 -35.40
C ARG A 781 27.15 1.93 -36.05
N PRO A 782 27.71 2.69 -37.01
CA PRO A 782 28.91 2.29 -37.75
C PRO A 782 30.09 1.93 -36.83
N PRO A 783 30.72 0.76 -36.99
CA PRO A 783 31.96 0.41 -36.30
C PRO A 783 33.08 1.41 -36.58
N LEU A 784 33.92 1.65 -35.58
CA LEU A 784 35.05 2.58 -35.65
C LEU A 784 36.36 1.84 -35.35
N ALA A 785 37.39 2.04 -36.17
CA ALA A 785 38.72 1.46 -35.98
C ALA A 785 39.81 2.53 -35.95
N GLN A 786 40.77 2.38 -35.04
CA GLN A 786 41.96 3.22 -34.98
C GLN A 786 43.20 2.37 -34.70
N THR A 787 44.23 2.56 -35.52
CA THR A 787 45.54 1.95 -35.33
C THR A 787 46.40 2.84 -34.42
N PHE A 788 47.14 2.22 -33.51
CA PHE A 788 47.98 2.91 -32.54
C PHE A 788 49.41 2.38 -32.56
N ASP A 789 50.38 3.28 -32.44
CA ASP A 789 51.75 2.97 -32.04
C ASP A 789 51.92 3.26 -30.54
N VAL A 790 52.57 2.35 -29.82
CA VAL A 790 52.98 2.60 -28.43
C VAL A 790 54.21 3.50 -28.44
N ILE A 791 54.06 4.72 -27.95
CA ILE A 791 55.11 5.77 -27.98
C ILE A 791 55.65 6.13 -26.59
N GLY A 792 54.99 5.70 -25.51
CA GLY A 792 55.37 6.01 -24.14
C GLY A 792 56.84 5.66 -23.87
N ALA A 793 57.65 6.65 -23.49
CA ALA A 793 59.11 6.48 -23.42
C ALA A 793 59.56 5.43 -22.39
N ALA A 794 58.79 5.28 -21.31
CA ALA A 794 59.03 4.32 -20.23
C ALA A 794 58.16 3.04 -20.37
N ASN A 795 57.37 2.91 -21.43
CA ASN A 795 56.48 1.77 -21.64
C ASN A 795 57.27 0.60 -22.26
N ALA A 796 57.19 -0.59 -21.68
CA ALA A 796 57.94 -1.76 -22.17
C ALA A 796 57.46 -2.29 -23.53
N ALA A 797 56.23 -1.94 -23.93
CA ALA A 797 55.69 -2.24 -25.26
C ALA A 797 55.99 -1.14 -26.30
N ARG A 798 56.87 -0.17 -26.00
CA ARG A 798 57.21 0.89 -26.96
C ARG A 798 57.65 0.31 -28.31
N GLY A 799 57.03 0.81 -29.38
CA GLY A 799 57.24 0.34 -30.75
C GLY A 799 56.30 -0.78 -31.19
N GLN A 800 55.48 -1.34 -30.29
CA GLN A 800 54.38 -2.20 -30.68
C GLN A 800 53.29 -1.41 -31.38
N ARG A 801 52.59 -2.08 -32.29
CA ARG A 801 51.45 -1.56 -33.04
C ARG A 801 50.27 -2.50 -32.87
N PHE A 802 49.06 -1.94 -32.82
CA PHE A 802 47.82 -2.71 -32.89
C PHE A 802 46.68 -1.81 -33.35
N THR A 803 45.56 -2.43 -33.77
CA THR A 803 44.32 -1.73 -34.09
C THR A 803 43.23 -2.08 -33.10
N ALA A 804 42.57 -1.07 -32.53
CA ALA A 804 41.34 -1.24 -31.77
C ALA A 804 40.12 -0.96 -32.67
N VAL A 805 39.10 -1.79 -32.59
CA VAL A 805 37.82 -1.66 -33.30
C VAL A 805 36.68 -1.70 -32.30
N VAL A 806 35.91 -0.63 -32.18
CA VAL A 806 34.71 -0.60 -31.34
C VAL A 806 33.45 -0.75 -32.19
N ASN A 807 32.47 -1.50 -31.69
CA ASN A 807 31.19 -1.69 -32.34
C ASN A 807 30.04 -1.82 -31.34
N HIS A 808 28.81 -1.57 -31.81
CA HIS A 808 27.60 -1.76 -31.04
C HIS A 808 26.54 -2.36 -31.96
N PHE A 809 26.26 -3.66 -31.81
CA PHE A 809 25.34 -4.39 -32.69
C PHE A 809 23.87 -4.08 -32.37
N LYS A 810 22.98 -4.51 -33.26
CA LYS A 810 21.53 -4.29 -33.10
C LYS A 810 21.01 -4.97 -31.83
N SER A 811 20.32 -4.18 -30.99
CA SER A 811 19.70 -4.67 -29.76
C SER A 811 18.69 -5.80 -29.96
N LYS A 812 18.54 -6.62 -28.92
CA LYS A 812 17.60 -7.76 -28.87
C LYS A 812 16.11 -7.38 -28.78
N ARG A 813 15.77 -6.11 -28.55
CA ARG A 813 14.37 -5.64 -28.45
C ARG A 813 13.57 -5.91 -29.73
N CYS A 814 12.32 -6.38 -29.58
CA CYS A 814 11.48 -6.85 -30.68
C CYS A 814 10.51 -5.82 -31.31
N SER A 815 10.44 -4.58 -30.82
CA SER A 815 9.37 -3.61 -31.12
C SER A 815 9.11 -3.32 -32.62
N SER A 816 10.09 -3.55 -33.49
CA SER A 816 9.98 -3.38 -34.95
C SER A 816 10.54 -4.58 -35.74
N ALA A 817 10.67 -5.73 -35.08
CA ALA A 817 11.20 -6.94 -35.70
C ALA A 817 10.20 -7.49 -36.73
N THR A 818 10.69 -7.85 -37.92
CA THR A 818 9.87 -8.46 -38.98
C THR A 818 10.67 -9.50 -39.74
N GLY A 819 9.99 -10.45 -40.39
CA GLY A 819 10.65 -11.49 -41.19
C GLY A 819 11.68 -12.28 -40.39
N ALA A 820 12.91 -12.36 -40.90
CA ALA A 820 14.01 -13.11 -40.27
C ALA A 820 14.55 -12.48 -38.96
N ASP A 821 14.09 -11.27 -38.60
CA ASP A 821 14.47 -10.62 -37.35
C ASP A 821 13.50 -10.92 -36.20
N LEU A 822 12.39 -11.62 -36.45
CA LEU A 822 11.49 -12.10 -35.40
C LEU A 822 12.19 -13.10 -34.49
N ASP A 823 11.79 -13.12 -33.21
CA ASP A 823 12.28 -14.09 -32.25
C ASP A 823 11.87 -15.51 -32.68
N SER A 824 12.84 -16.42 -32.67
CA SER A 824 12.64 -17.84 -33.00
C SER A 824 12.40 -18.69 -31.76
N GLY A 825 12.40 -18.09 -30.57
CA GLY A 825 12.20 -18.77 -29.28
C GLY A 825 13.36 -19.68 -28.90
N ASP A 826 14.54 -19.48 -29.51
CA ASP A 826 15.73 -20.32 -29.36
C ASP A 826 16.77 -19.78 -28.37
N GLY A 827 16.42 -18.69 -27.68
CA GLY A 827 17.26 -17.97 -26.71
C GLY A 827 18.05 -16.79 -27.29
N GLN A 828 18.08 -16.61 -28.62
CA GLN A 828 18.83 -15.48 -29.23
C GLN A 828 18.06 -14.14 -29.19
N GLY A 829 16.73 -14.21 -29.05
CA GLY A 829 15.85 -13.03 -29.13
C GLY A 829 15.80 -12.42 -30.53
N CYS A 830 15.12 -11.28 -30.67
CA CYS A 830 14.96 -10.62 -31.96
C CYS A 830 16.29 -10.09 -32.54
N TYR A 831 16.28 -9.89 -33.86
CA TYR A 831 17.40 -9.38 -34.66
C TYR A 831 18.66 -10.26 -34.70
N ALA A 832 18.57 -11.55 -34.32
CA ALA A 832 19.69 -12.49 -34.42
C ALA A 832 20.24 -12.60 -35.86
N SER A 833 19.36 -12.58 -36.87
CA SER A 833 19.74 -12.56 -38.29
C SER A 833 20.51 -11.28 -38.65
N ARG A 834 20.00 -10.10 -38.27
CA ARG A 834 20.69 -8.82 -38.51
C ARG A 834 22.05 -8.75 -37.82
N ARG A 835 22.15 -9.18 -36.55
CA ARG A 835 23.44 -9.24 -35.83
C ARG A 835 24.44 -10.17 -36.53
N THR A 836 23.98 -11.29 -37.08
CA THR A 836 24.84 -12.22 -37.85
C THR A 836 25.37 -11.57 -39.15
N GLN A 837 24.54 -10.79 -39.83
CA GLN A 837 24.96 -10.01 -41.00
C GLN A 837 25.95 -8.91 -40.62
N GLN A 838 25.75 -8.25 -39.47
CA GLN A 838 26.71 -7.28 -38.92
C GLN A 838 28.06 -7.93 -38.61
N ALA A 839 28.09 -9.13 -37.99
CA ALA A 839 29.32 -9.90 -37.75
C ALA A 839 30.05 -10.23 -39.06
N THR A 840 29.32 -10.72 -40.06
CA THR A 840 29.89 -11.08 -41.38
C THR A 840 30.47 -9.86 -42.10
N ARG A 841 29.76 -8.71 -42.03
CA ARG A 841 30.24 -7.45 -42.60
C ARG A 841 31.48 -6.94 -41.89
N LEU A 842 31.49 -6.98 -40.55
CA LEU A 842 32.61 -6.57 -39.72
C LEU A 842 33.90 -7.34 -40.10
N LEU A 843 33.83 -8.67 -40.22
CA LEU A 843 34.97 -9.50 -40.65
C LEU A 843 35.49 -9.09 -42.03
N SER A 844 34.58 -8.89 -42.99
CA SER A 844 34.93 -8.52 -44.36
C SER A 844 35.59 -7.14 -44.42
N TRP A 845 35.11 -6.19 -43.62
CA TRP A 845 35.69 -4.84 -43.52
C TRP A 845 37.06 -4.86 -42.84
N ILE A 846 37.21 -5.63 -41.76
CA ILE A 846 38.50 -5.74 -41.06
C ILE A 846 39.58 -6.30 -42.00
N ALA A 847 39.29 -7.43 -42.64
CA ALA A 847 40.25 -8.08 -43.54
C ALA A 847 40.56 -7.24 -44.78
N GLY A 848 39.54 -6.61 -45.39
CA GLY A 848 39.70 -5.87 -46.65
C GLY A 848 40.23 -4.45 -46.48
N THR A 849 39.99 -3.81 -45.34
CA THR A 849 40.25 -2.37 -45.14
C THR A 849 41.12 -2.10 -43.93
N VAL A 850 40.74 -2.60 -42.75
CA VAL A 850 41.40 -2.23 -41.48
C VAL A 850 42.83 -2.75 -41.41
N VAL A 851 43.03 -4.06 -41.59
CA VAL A 851 44.36 -4.71 -41.55
C VAL A 851 45.27 -4.15 -42.64
N THR A 852 44.73 -3.94 -43.85
CA THR A 852 45.47 -3.37 -44.97
C THR A 852 45.95 -1.95 -44.67
N ALA A 853 45.11 -1.11 -44.06
CA ALA A 853 45.45 0.26 -43.71
C ALA A 853 46.44 0.34 -42.53
N ALA A 854 46.31 -0.55 -41.55
CA ALA A 854 47.22 -0.64 -40.41
C ALA A 854 48.62 -1.16 -40.80
N ASN A 855 48.67 -1.99 -41.85
CA ASN A 855 49.80 -2.83 -42.20
C ASN A 855 50.28 -3.65 -40.99
N ASP A 856 49.32 -4.18 -40.24
CA ASP A 856 49.52 -4.91 -39.00
C ASP A 856 48.31 -5.84 -38.76
N PRO A 857 48.52 -7.12 -38.39
CA PRO A 857 47.45 -8.09 -38.21
C PRO A 857 46.83 -8.09 -36.79
N ASP A 858 47.40 -7.33 -35.84
CA ASP A 858 46.94 -7.31 -34.46
C ASP A 858 45.71 -6.43 -34.30
N VAL A 859 44.55 -7.08 -34.18
CA VAL A 859 43.25 -6.41 -34.10
C VAL A 859 42.55 -6.82 -32.81
N LEU A 860 42.17 -5.83 -32.02
CA LEU A 860 41.31 -5.97 -30.84
C LEU A 860 39.92 -5.44 -31.17
N LEU A 861 38.89 -6.26 -31.00
CA LEU A 861 37.51 -5.85 -31.12
C LEU A 861 36.92 -5.64 -29.72
N LEU A 862 36.27 -4.49 -29.55
CA LEU A 862 35.67 -4.00 -28.31
C LEU A 862 34.20 -3.63 -28.56
N GLY A 863 33.42 -3.56 -27.49
CA GLY A 863 32.05 -3.03 -27.49
C GLY A 863 30.99 -4.08 -27.19
N ASP A 864 29.74 -3.67 -27.37
CA ASP A 864 28.54 -4.46 -27.07
C ASP A 864 28.00 -5.13 -28.34
N TYR A 865 28.05 -6.46 -28.38
CA TYR A 865 27.60 -7.25 -29.52
C TYR A 865 26.12 -7.66 -29.43
N ASN A 866 25.45 -7.36 -28.32
CA ASN A 866 24.06 -7.70 -28.06
C ASN A 866 23.75 -9.19 -28.33
N ALA A 867 24.73 -10.06 -28.10
CA ALA A 867 24.64 -11.50 -28.33
C ALA A 867 25.51 -12.27 -27.33
N TYR A 868 24.97 -13.35 -26.76
CA TYR A 868 25.69 -14.23 -25.84
C TYR A 868 26.63 -15.21 -26.57
N ALA A 869 27.54 -15.84 -25.83
CA ALA A 869 28.74 -16.49 -26.38
C ALA A 869 28.49 -17.57 -27.43
N ARG A 870 27.34 -18.25 -27.37
CA ARG A 870 26.98 -19.35 -28.30
C ARG A 870 26.00 -18.93 -29.39
N GLU A 871 25.61 -17.66 -29.43
CA GLU A 871 24.76 -17.15 -30.49
C GLU A 871 25.49 -17.08 -31.83
N THR A 872 24.70 -17.13 -32.91
CA THR A 872 25.18 -17.10 -34.30
C THR A 872 26.14 -15.93 -34.61
N PRO A 873 25.89 -14.67 -34.22
CA PRO A 873 26.84 -13.58 -34.47
C PRO A 873 28.22 -13.78 -33.83
N ILE A 874 28.29 -14.23 -32.58
CA ILE A 874 29.58 -14.46 -31.88
C ILE A 874 30.29 -15.68 -32.44
N THR A 875 29.56 -16.76 -32.70
CA THR A 875 30.12 -17.97 -33.32
C THR A 875 30.60 -17.70 -34.75
N THR A 876 30.02 -16.73 -35.48
CA THR A 876 30.54 -16.27 -36.78
C THR A 876 31.92 -15.63 -36.65
N LEU A 877 32.15 -14.80 -35.63
CA LEU A 877 33.45 -14.15 -35.38
C LEU A 877 34.50 -15.18 -34.94
N THR A 878 34.15 -16.07 -34.02
CA THR A 878 35.08 -17.09 -33.51
C THR A 878 35.40 -18.17 -34.55
N ALA A 879 34.45 -18.53 -35.42
CA ALA A 879 34.70 -19.40 -36.58
C ALA A 879 35.69 -18.78 -37.59
N ALA A 880 35.79 -17.45 -37.64
CA ALA A 880 36.78 -16.74 -38.42
C ALA A 880 38.16 -16.63 -37.72
N GLY A 881 38.31 -17.22 -36.54
CA GLY A 881 39.56 -17.29 -35.78
C GLY A 881 39.74 -16.22 -34.70
N TYR A 882 38.79 -15.31 -34.51
CA TYR A 882 38.86 -14.38 -33.38
C TYR A 882 38.67 -15.14 -32.06
N VAL A 883 39.44 -14.76 -31.05
CA VAL A 883 39.43 -15.39 -29.73
C VAL A 883 38.61 -14.54 -28.79
N ASP A 884 37.54 -15.10 -28.21
CA ASP A 884 36.84 -14.50 -27.08
C ASP A 884 37.76 -14.56 -25.86
N LEU A 885 38.40 -13.43 -25.56
CA LEU A 885 39.36 -13.36 -24.47
C LEU A 885 38.68 -13.61 -23.13
N LEU A 886 37.47 -13.10 -22.93
CA LEU A 886 36.77 -13.20 -21.66
C LEU A 886 36.42 -14.66 -21.34
N ALA A 887 35.91 -15.41 -22.33
CA ALA A 887 35.64 -16.83 -22.18
C ALA A 887 36.91 -17.67 -21.94
N VAL A 888 38.03 -17.33 -22.62
CA VAL A 888 39.27 -18.11 -22.56
C VAL A 888 40.11 -17.80 -21.31
N LEU A 889 40.18 -16.55 -20.89
CA LEU A 889 41.09 -16.07 -19.84
C LEU A 889 40.36 -15.61 -18.57
N GLY A 890 39.12 -15.12 -18.67
CA GLY A 890 38.29 -14.74 -17.53
C GLY A 890 37.57 -15.93 -16.87
N GLY A 891 37.47 -17.06 -17.58
CA GLY A 891 36.88 -18.30 -17.09
C GLY A 891 35.39 -18.45 -17.44
N PRO A 892 34.82 -19.66 -17.25
CA PRO A 892 33.48 -20.01 -17.73
C PRO A 892 32.33 -19.32 -16.98
N GLN A 893 32.63 -18.57 -15.91
CA GLN A 893 31.65 -17.85 -15.10
C GLN A 893 31.72 -16.33 -15.32
N ALA A 894 32.56 -15.85 -16.26
CA ALA A 894 32.63 -14.42 -16.56
C ALA A 894 31.31 -13.92 -17.14
N TYR A 895 30.92 -12.70 -16.77
CA TYR A 895 29.73 -12.00 -17.25
C TYR A 895 30.00 -10.50 -17.28
N SER A 896 29.19 -9.76 -18.03
CA SER A 896 29.21 -8.29 -18.03
C SER A 896 27.82 -7.67 -17.87
N TYR A 897 26.76 -8.49 -17.93
CA TYR A 897 25.39 -8.02 -17.99
C TYR A 897 24.43 -8.99 -17.28
N LEU A 898 23.39 -8.43 -16.68
CA LEU A 898 22.29 -9.15 -16.05
C LEU A 898 20.99 -8.80 -16.78
N PHE A 899 20.24 -9.82 -17.19
CA PHE A 899 18.94 -9.64 -17.81
C PHE A 899 17.98 -10.75 -17.38
N ASP A 900 16.78 -10.39 -16.92
CA ASP A 900 15.76 -11.33 -16.41
C ASP A 900 16.35 -12.37 -15.44
N GLY A 901 17.10 -11.88 -14.46
CA GLY A 901 17.73 -12.65 -13.40
C GLY A 901 18.91 -13.49 -13.84
N GLN A 902 19.27 -13.47 -15.14
CA GLN A 902 20.24 -14.37 -15.75
C GLN A 902 21.50 -13.62 -16.23
N LEU A 903 22.65 -14.16 -15.85
CA LEU A 903 23.97 -13.60 -16.15
C LEU A 903 24.49 -14.02 -17.53
N GLY A 904 25.16 -13.11 -18.22
CA GLY A 904 25.93 -13.41 -19.44
C GLY A 904 26.84 -12.25 -19.83
N HIS A 905 27.64 -12.40 -20.89
CA HIS A 905 28.40 -11.26 -21.43
C HIS A 905 27.91 -10.85 -22.80
N LEU A 906 27.63 -9.55 -22.91
CA LEU A 906 27.33 -8.85 -24.16
C LEU A 906 28.52 -7.97 -24.59
N ASP A 907 29.38 -7.60 -23.64
CA ASP A 907 30.56 -6.77 -23.84
C ASP A 907 31.76 -7.65 -24.11
N TYR A 908 32.22 -7.65 -25.36
CA TYR A 908 33.28 -8.54 -25.78
C TYR A 908 34.61 -7.84 -25.89
N THR A 909 35.64 -8.65 -25.67
CA THR A 909 37.01 -8.35 -26.03
C THR A 909 37.49 -9.51 -26.89
N LEU A 910 37.42 -9.34 -28.22
CA LEU A 910 37.78 -10.36 -29.20
C LEU A 910 39.11 -10.00 -29.84
N ALA A 911 40.09 -10.89 -29.80
CA ALA A 911 41.40 -10.63 -30.42
C ALA A 911 41.59 -11.45 -31.70
N SER A 912 42.26 -10.86 -32.68
CA SER A 912 42.79 -11.63 -33.81
C SER A 912 43.76 -12.71 -33.31
N PRO A 913 43.98 -13.81 -34.06
CA PRO A 913 44.87 -14.88 -33.63
C PRO A 913 46.27 -14.41 -33.20
N THR A 914 46.82 -13.39 -33.88
CA THR A 914 48.14 -12.85 -33.59
C THR A 914 48.15 -12.04 -32.30
N LEU A 915 47.14 -11.18 -32.09
CA LEU A 915 47.04 -10.38 -30.87
C LEU A 915 46.69 -11.22 -29.65
N ALA A 916 45.88 -12.26 -29.80
CA ALA A 916 45.48 -13.13 -28.68
C ALA A 916 46.69 -13.72 -27.92
N THR A 917 47.78 -14.02 -28.63
CA THR A 917 49.03 -14.51 -28.01
C THR A 917 49.79 -13.46 -27.18
N GLN A 918 49.42 -12.19 -27.34
CA GLN A 918 50.04 -11.03 -26.72
C GLN A 918 49.19 -10.47 -25.58
N VAL A 919 48.00 -11.04 -25.33
CA VAL A 919 47.15 -10.71 -24.19
C VAL A 919 47.74 -11.33 -22.91
N ARG A 920 47.66 -10.60 -21.80
CA ARG A 920 48.20 -11.00 -20.49
C ARG A 920 47.14 -11.20 -19.43
N GLY A 921 45.96 -10.62 -19.64
CA GLY A 921 44.81 -10.84 -18.78
C GLY A 921 43.61 -10.07 -19.30
N VAL A 922 42.45 -10.49 -18.82
CA VAL A 922 41.16 -9.84 -19.05
C VAL A 922 40.31 -10.06 -17.82
N ALA A 923 39.54 -9.06 -17.42
CA ALA A 923 38.58 -9.20 -16.34
C ALA A 923 37.47 -8.15 -16.49
N PRO A 924 36.21 -8.53 -16.24
CA PRO A 924 35.15 -7.57 -16.02
C PRO A 924 35.35 -6.92 -14.66
N TRP A 925 35.08 -5.62 -14.56
CA TRP A 925 35.00 -4.95 -13.28
C TRP A 925 33.55 -4.91 -12.84
N HIS A 926 33.19 -5.81 -11.91
CA HIS A 926 31.81 -5.95 -11.41
C HIS A 926 31.40 -4.75 -10.54
N ILE A 927 30.99 -3.66 -11.18
CA ILE A 927 30.53 -2.42 -10.55
C ILE A 927 29.10 -2.07 -10.93
N ASN A 928 28.52 -2.75 -11.92
CA ASN A 928 27.27 -2.35 -12.58
C ASN A 928 26.24 -3.49 -12.61
N ALA A 929 26.58 -4.66 -13.17
CA ALA A 929 25.61 -5.72 -13.46
C ALA A 929 24.95 -6.33 -12.20
N ASP A 930 25.62 -6.23 -11.06
CA ASP A 930 25.14 -6.73 -9.77
C ASP A 930 24.46 -5.68 -8.90
N GLU A 931 24.44 -4.43 -9.36
CA GLU A 931 23.83 -3.32 -8.62
C GLU A 931 22.36 -3.14 -8.99
N LEU A 932 21.60 -2.64 -8.02
CA LEU A 932 20.19 -2.32 -8.16
C LEU A 932 19.98 -1.18 -9.18
N PRO A 933 18.95 -1.23 -10.05
CA PRO A 933 18.62 -0.15 -10.99
C PRO A 933 18.34 1.17 -10.27
N GLN A 934 17.77 1.14 -9.07
CA GLN A 934 17.50 2.35 -8.28
C GLN A 934 18.77 3.11 -7.88
N PHE A 935 19.94 2.52 -8.07
CA PHE A 935 21.22 3.17 -7.83
C PHE A 935 21.76 3.92 -9.04
N ASP A 936 21.04 3.96 -10.16
CA ASP A 936 21.49 4.60 -11.39
C ASP A 936 21.72 6.11 -11.26
N TYR A 937 22.14 6.72 -12.36
CA TYR A 937 22.16 8.18 -12.46
C TYR A 937 20.74 8.76 -12.51
N ASN A 938 19.76 8.06 -13.09
CA ASN A 938 18.33 8.38 -13.05
C ASN A 938 17.67 7.71 -11.82
N ASP A 939 16.48 8.16 -11.43
CA ASP A 939 15.79 7.65 -10.23
C ASP A 939 14.55 6.79 -10.48
N ASP A 940 14.10 6.66 -11.74
CA ASP A 940 13.08 5.70 -12.23
C ASP A 940 11.76 5.64 -11.40
N VAL A 941 11.38 6.71 -10.68
CA VAL A 941 10.16 6.79 -9.85
C VAL A 941 9.14 7.77 -10.45
N ARG A 942 7.84 7.42 -10.46
CA ARG A 942 6.76 8.28 -11.01
C ARG A 942 6.20 9.27 -9.98
N ASP A 943 6.33 10.56 -10.21
CA ASP A 943 5.79 11.63 -9.36
C ASP A 943 4.43 12.18 -9.85
N THR A 944 3.78 12.96 -8.98
CA THR A 944 2.44 13.53 -9.26
C THR A 944 2.54 14.69 -10.26
N GLY A 945 2.25 14.40 -11.53
CA GLY A 945 2.22 15.41 -12.61
C GLY A 945 2.97 14.98 -13.88
N GLU A 946 3.74 13.91 -13.80
CA GLU A 946 4.48 13.35 -14.92
C GLU A 946 3.63 12.40 -15.77
N ALA A 947 3.95 12.37 -17.06
CA ALA A 947 3.30 11.51 -18.04
C ALA A 947 3.83 10.06 -17.99
N ALA A 948 5.03 9.86 -17.42
CA ALA A 948 5.75 8.59 -17.27
C ALA A 948 6.60 8.60 -15.97
N TYR A 949 7.47 7.60 -15.80
CA TYR A 949 8.20 7.31 -14.56
C TYR A 949 9.49 8.16 -14.45
N GLU A 950 9.43 9.41 -13.98
CA GLU A 950 10.62 10.27 -13.93
C GLU A 950 10.59 11.26 -12.74
N GLU A 951 11.14 10.96 -11.54
CA GLU A 951 11.13 11.92 -10.40
C GLU A 951 11.97 13.13 -10.82
N GLU A 952 11.34 14.29 -10.95
CA GLU A 952 12.05 15.54 -11.20
C GLU A 952 12.57 16.10 -9.87
N PRO A 953 13.89 16.00 -9.55
CA PRO A 953 14.45 16.92 -8.59
C PRO A 953 14.38 18.30 -9.23
N ASN A 954 13.41 19.10 -8.79
CA ASN A 954 13.28 20.53 -9.09
C ASN A 954 14.48 21.39 -8.62
N GLY A 955 15.69 20.83 -8.55
CA GLY A 955 16.88 21.43 -7.98
C GLY A 955 16.75 21.69 -6.48
N SER A 956 15.73 21.15 -5.79
CA SER A 956 15.68 21.30 -4.34
C SER A 956 16.76 20.46 -3.69
N LEU A 957 17.58 21.16 -2.91
CA LEU A 957 18.52 20.64 -1.93
C LEU A 957 17.76 19.86 -0.85
N LEU A 958 17.13 18.72 -1.19
CA LEU A 958 16.79 17.75 -0.16
C LEU A 958 18.10 17.41 0.52
N THR A 959 18.15 17.72 1.82
CA THR A 959 19.32 17.54 2.66
C THR A 959 18.97 16.44 3.65
N PRO A 960 19.61 15.26 3.56
CA PRO A 960 20.65 14.91 2.59
C PRO A 960 20.11 14.61 1.18
N PRO A 961 20.95 14.75 0.13
CA PRO A 961 20.58 14.37 -1.23
C PRO A 961 20.22 12.88 -1.26
N ARG A 962 19.14 12.55 -1.97
CA ARG A 962 18.58 11.20 -2.10
C ARG A 962 19.43 10.24 -2.96
N THR A 963 20.71 10.54 -3.22
CA THR A 963 21.57 9.59 -3.91
C THR A 963 21.81 8.39 -2.99
N LEU A 964 21.16 7.27 -3.32
CA LEU A 964 21.23 5.98 -2.62
C LEU A 964 22.67 5.43 -2.50
N LEU A 965 23.56 5.82 -3.42
CA LEU A 965 24.99 5.59 -3.36
C LEU A 965 25.77 6.91 -3.19
N GLN A 966 26.96 6.80 -2.59
CA GLN A 966 27.93 7.90 -2.54
C GLN A 966 28.15 8.45 -3.96
N GLN A 967 27.89 9.74 -4.18
CA GLN A 967 28.13 10.39 -5.49
C GLN A 967 29.56 10.17 -6.02
N GLN A 968 30.50 9.86 -5.14
CA GLN A 968 31.91 9.59 -5.45
C GLN A 968 32.23 8.08 -5.50
N SER A 969 31.38 7.30 -6.16
CA SER A 969 31.48 5.84 -6.27
C SER A 969 31.54 5.38 -7.74
N PRO A 970 32.29 4.30 -8.07
CA PRO A 970 32.25 3.67 -9.38
C PRO A 970 31.00 2.79 -9.60
N PHE A 971 30.27 2.44 -8.54
CA PHE A 971 29.14 1.50 -8.62
C PHE A 971 27.93 2.11 -9.32
N ARG A 972 27.26 1.30 -10.16
CA ARG A 972 26.11 1.64 -11.00
C ARG A 972 26.34 2.93 -11.79
N ALA A 973 27.46 2.97 -12.50
CA ALA A 973 27.77 4.00 -13.49
C ALA A 973 27.18 3.70 -14.87
N SER A 974 26.78 2.44 -15.09
CA SER A 974 26.09 1.91 -16.25
C SER A 974 25.33 0.65 -15.80
N ASP A 975 24.57 0.04 -16.68
CA ASP A 975 23.96 -1.28 -16.57
C ASP A 975 24.87 -2.44 -17.02
N HIS A 976 26.02 -2.15 -17.64
CA HIS A 976 27.02 -3.14 -18.05
C HIS A 976 28.34 -2.97 -17.30
N ASP A 977 28.97 -4.07 -16.89
CA ASP A 977 30.32 -4.04 -16.33
C ASP A 977 31.37 -3.75 -17.42
N PRO A 978 32.29 -2.78 -17.20
CA PRO A 978 33.37 -2.56 -18.15
C PRO A 978 34.36 -3.74 -18.13
N VAL A 979 34.83 -4.13 -19.31
CA VAL A 979 35.78 -5.24 -19.48
C VAL A 979 37.16 -4.67 -19.77
N LEU A 980 38.13 -4.94 -18.88
CA LEU A 980 39.51 -4.47 -18.97
C LEU A 980 40.42 -5.57 -19.54
N ILE A 981 41.39 -5.20 -20.40
CA ILE A 981 42.33 -6.11 -21.06
C ILE A 981 43.76 -5.60 -20.88
N GLY A 982 44.70 -6.50 -20.57
CA GLY A 982 46.14 -6.23 -20.56
C GLY A 982 46.81 -6.77 -21.83
N LEU A 983 47.48 -5.90 -22.58
CA LEU A 983 48.19 -6.22 -23.82
C LEU A 983 49.70 -6.07 -23.64
N PHE A 984 50.46 -6.93 -24.31
CA PHE A 984 51.92 -6.99 -24.40
C PHE A 984 52.64 -7.25 -23.07
N ASP A 985 53.78 -7.95 -23.10
CA ASP A 985 54.57 -8.20 -21.88
C ASP A 985 55.10 -6.91 -21.24
N SER A 986 55.18 -6.91 -19.91
CA SER A 986 55.87 -5.87 -19.11
C SER A 986 57.38 -6.09 -19.03
N ASP A 987 57.86 -7.29 -19.36
CA ASP A 987 59.27 -7.69 -19.22
C ASP A 987 59.95 -7.87 -20.58
N LEU A 988 60.30 -6.76 -21.24
CA LEU A 988 61.29 -6.75 -22.32
C LEU A 988 62.61 -6.16 -21.82
N ILE A 989 63.25 -6.84 -20.85
CA ILE A 989 64.70 -6.71 -20.66
C ILE A 989 65.37 -7.77 -21.55
N PHE A 990 65.81 -7.31 -22.74
CA PHE A 990 66.75 -7.97 -23.66
C PHE A 990 66.47 -9.43 -24.07
N ARG A 991 65.78 -9.61 -25.21
CA ARG A 991 65.98 -10.76 -26.10
C ARG A 991 66.57 -10.31 -27.43
N ASP A 992 67.71 -9.61 -27.37
CA ASP A 992 68.65 -9.54 -28.49
C ASP A 992 69.87 -10.36 -28.13
N GLY A 993 69.97 -11.54 -28.76
CA GLY A 993 71.15 -12.39 -28.70
C GLY A 993 70.83 -13.82 -28.31
N PHE A 994 70.40 -14.64 -29.27
CA PHE A 994 71.11 -15.86 -29.63
C PHE A 994 70.73 -16.24 -31.07
N GLN A 995 71.77 -16.31 -31.92
CA GLN A 995 71.76 -17.10 -33.15
C GLN A 995 71.60 -18.58 -32.82
#